data_AF-A0A7K4F501-F1
#
_entry.id   AF-A0A7K4F501-F1
#
_cell.length_a   1.000
_cell.length_b   1.000
_cell.length_c   1.000
_cell.angle_alpha   90.00
_cell.angle_beta   90.00
_cell.angle_gamma   90.00
#
_symmetry.space_group_name_H-M   'P 1'
#
loop_
_entity.id
_entity.type
_entity.pdbx_description
1 polymer ?
#
loop_
_entity_poly.entity_id
_entity_poly.type
_entity_poly.pdbx_seq_one_letter_code
_entity_poly.pdbx_strand_id
1 'polypeptide(L)'
;MNAEASHNPNLFVSAENPQFENHFAGSMVVEVIVNDPNLKDTGQGKGEPDVTFNGKSLRMVQAVDGNWYAYFANVAKAKTADSTVGLAGKGLDFGVFCSSDTASSVFGISLSETDGFAVPKSAGLSGFTNGDVSFTSCTGSPTGTTTLNNVVRNVKPLNTNSNIPTGQIGLKTNAWPLIQLFSFDKVTIQYNPGGPSQSVTLDYDEIPNISLKLDRKLYPNNSEVFLTINDVQLNQDPTDEDSWTFDVGANPSAFYQAFDESGSSSSNGGPGLTNLVPHLSNIGFKNNGKLAVNLGSVLQLKSNDEQPNNTVTNGIQTYTSILTIVENNPNSGIFDNADDDDESTLGVFANAPRGQSGSITYNKKSISVLTGSSTANIALNPSLIVGDGTQYLKSGTKYPVILVDPDQNINSETRDHLDAFSDTATLPTLKIGKPITLGKASDVKFFTLSTDGLNLGDPVNSSVPDSNSARLVIDTSIVPNGTFEKISLNLGITAADLQSLLIDDSLPDSEGTNWLNYDFRSIANDLGISDFSDTTIELSFGSLGSSSVKIVDSGDLKSSKGFIELDDSDILSISSKSGNVFLVINFDASNNSASVGTISSEKKSQPIILDFFSFGLDDSDDVNNAIYRFELEETSDDSSTFDGTLEYSIANQLNILDSTFIQTIRPIDDEVKFILTNRLVDEKGISISYSDIIETGNVTPTSTKSPIYTNSGVLTSN
;
A
#
# COMPACT_ATOMS: atom_id res chain seq x y z
N MET A 1 -13.88 -10.69 11.99
CA MET A 1 -15.36 -10.60 12.04
C MET A 1 -15.91 -11.83 12.79
N ASN A 2 -16.71 -11.66 13.85
CA ASN A 2 -17.33 -12.79 14.58
C ASN A 2 -18.21 -13.61 13.64
N ALA A 3 -17.76 -14.81 13.25
CA ALA A 3 -18.61 -15.82 12.63
C ALA A 3 -19.57 -16.43 13.68
N GLU A 4 -20.41 -15.62 14.30
CA GLU A 4 -21.57 -16.10 15.06
C GLU A 4 -22.72 -16.38 14.08
N ALA A 5 -22.56 -17.42 13.28
CA ALA A 5 -23.70 -18.18 12.77
C ALA A 5 -23.80 -19.50 13.53
N SER A 6 -23.55 -19.50 14.84
CA SER A 6 -23.80 -20.70 15.63
C SER A 6 -25.31 -20.85 15.83
N HIS A 7 -25.86 -21.94 15.29
CA HIS A 7 -27.22 -22.39 15.62
C HIS A 7 -27.32 -22.88 17.08
N ASN A 8 -26.19 -22.91 17.80
CA ASN A 8 -26.04 -23.46 19.14
C ASN A 8 -25.67 -22.35 20.14
N PRO A 9 -26.33 -22.25 21.31
CA PRO A 9 -26.08 -21.15 22.26
C PRO A 9 -24.71 -21.20 22.95
N ASN A 10 -24.09 -22.37 23.11
CA ASN A 10 -22.85 -22.55 23.88
C ASN A 10 -21.75 -23.32 23.11
N LEU A 11 -22.06 -23.96 21.99
CA LEU A 11 -21.11 -24.75 21.19
C LEU A 11 -20.69 -23.96 19.94
N PHE A 12 -19.39 -23.84 19.72
CA PHE A 12 -18.80 -23.21 18.54
C PHE A 12 -17.74 -24.15 17.97
N VAL A 13 -17.74 -24.32 16.64
CA VAL A 13 -16.80 -25.18 15.94
C VAL A 13 -16.23 -24.40 14.77
N SER A 14 -14.91 -24.29 14.67
CA SER A 14 -14.24 -23.39 13.72
C SER A 14 -14.56 -23.73 12.25
N ALA A 15 -14.83 -25.00 11.95
CA ALA A 15 -15.24 -25.47 10.62
C ALA A 15 -16.75 -25.35 10.34
N GLU A 16 -17.58 -24.84 11.28
CA GLU A 16 -18.99 -24.50 11.01
C GLU A 16 -19.06 -23.21 10.20
N ASN A 17 -18.79 -23.30 8.90
CA ASN A 17 -18.78 -22.17 7.99
C ASN A 17 -19.78 -22.36 6.82
N PRO A 18 -20.92 -21.65 6.82
CA PRO A 18 -21.91 -21.73 5.77
C PRO A 18 -21.40 -21.34 4.37
N GLN A 19 -20.37 -20.49 4.27
CA GLN A 19 -19.77 -20.11 2.98
C GLN A 19 -19.20 -21.32 2.23
N PHE A 20 -18.70 -22.28 2.98
CA PHE A 20 -18.13 -23.53 2.48
C PHE A 20 -19.01 -24.74 2.82
N GLU A 21 -20.31 -24.51 3.05
CA GLU A 21 -21.30 -25.55 3.34
C GLU A 21 -20.88 -26.48 4.50
N ASN A 22 -20.24 -25.93 5.54
CA ASN A 22 -19.68 -26.67 6.68
C ASN A 22 -18.70 -27.79 6.29
N HIS A 23 -17.98 -27.60 5.18
CA HIS A 23 -16.91 -28.51 4.75
C HIS A 23 -15.56 -28.09 5.33
N PHE A 24 -14.75 -29.10 5.63
CA PHE A 24 -13.32 -28.95 5.93
C PHE A 24 -12.58 -30.15 5.34
N ALA A 25 -11.27 -30.01 5.12
CA ALA A 25 -10.51 -30.99 4.35
C ALA A 25 -9.08 -31.15 4.82
N GLY A 26 -8.45 -32.26 4.41
CA GLY A 26 -7.02 -32.42 4.55
C GLY A 26 -6.53 -32.41 6.00
N SER A 27 -5.42 -31.70 6.25
CA SER A 27 -4.75 -31.59 7.55
C SER A 27 -5.26 -30.46 8.44
N MET A 28 -6.33 -29.75 8.06
CA MET A 28 -6.86 -28.66 8.88
C MET A 28 -7.09 -29.10 10.33
N VAL A 29 -6.66 -28.25 11.28
CA VAL A 29 -7.04 -28.41 12.69
C VAL A 29 -8.37 -27.70 12.92
N VAL A 30 -9.28 -28.35 13.64
CA VAL A 30 -10.57 -27.78 13.99
C VAL A 30 -10.60 -27.46 15.47
N GLU A 31 -10.96 -26.22 15.82
CA GLU A 31 -11.19 -25.77 17.19
C GLU A 31 -12.65 -25.99 17.58
N VAL A 32 -12.86 -26.51 18.79
CA VAL A 32 -14.17 -26.64 19.43
C VAL A 32 -14.15 -25.83 20.72
N ILE A 33 -15.09 -24.90 20.85
CA ILE A 33 -15.26 -24.06 22.02
C ILE A 33 -16.61 -24.35 22.67
N VAL A 34 -16.59 -24.59 23.99
CA VAL A 34 -17.79 -24.54 24.83
C VAL A 34 -17.75 -23.28 25.70
N ASN A 35 -18.65 -22.36 25.37
CA ASN A 35 -18.89 -21.10 26.06
C ASN A 35 -20.19 -21.21 26.89
N ASP A 36 -20.17 -22.07 27.92
CA ASP A 36 -21.33 -22.29 28.80
C ASP A 36 -21.20 -21.49 30.10
N PRO A 37 -22.10 -20.53 30.39
CA PRO A 37 -22.05 -19.71 31.61
C PRO A 37 -21.97 -20.51 32.92
N ASN A 38 -22.50 -21.74 32.96
CA ASN A 38 -22.46 -22.57 34.17
C ASN A 38 -21.07 -23.16 34.43
N LEU A 39 -20.22 -23.22 33.40
CA LEU A 39 -18.89 -23.82 33.41
C LEU A 39 -17.76 -22.77 33.30
N LYS A 40 -18.07 -21.47 33.35
CA LYS A 40 -17.10 -20.38 33.15
C LYS A 40 -16.20 -20.05 34.34
N ASP A 41 -16.58 -20.40 35.57
CA ASP A 41 -15.80 -20.02 36.75
C ASP A 41 -14.40 -20.61 36.69
N THR A 42 -13.38 -19.76 36.77
CA THR A 42 -11.96 -20.13 36.69
C THR A 42 -11.30 -20.34 38.05
N GLY A 43 -11.98 -20.02 39.16
CA GLY A 43 -11.50 -20.20 40.53
C GLY A 43 -12.18 -21.35 41.29
N GLN A 44 -13.29 -21.86 40.77
CA GLN A 44 -14.05 -22.96 41.35
C GLN A 44 -14.00 -24.20 40.48
N GLY A 45 -13.97 -25.38 41.12
CA GLY A 45 -14.00 -26.66 40.42
C GLY A 45 -15.28 -26.82 39.60
N LYS A 46 -15.13 -27.03 38.30
CA LYS A 46 -16.18 -27.35 37.32
C LYS A 46 -15.89 -28.72 36.70
N GLY A 47 -16.94 -29.46 36.38
CA GLY A 47 -16.81 -30.68 35.59
C GLY A 47 -16.43 -30.34 34.16
N GLU A 48 -15.63 -31.21 33.53
CA GLU A 48 -15.39 -31.16 32.09
C GLU A 48 -16.73 -31.24 31.34
N PRO A 49 -17.01 -30.35 30.37
CA PRO A 49 -18.21 -30.44 29.56
C PRO A 49 -18.25 -31.74 28.77
N ASP A 50 -19.43 -32.39 28.73
CA ASP A 50 -19.62 -33.60 27.93
C ASP A 50 -19.73 -33.25 26.45
N VAL A 51 -18.59 -33.29 25.76
CA VAL A 51 -18.47 -33.08 24.33
C VAL A 51 -18.03 -34.39 23.67
N THR A 52 -18.71 -34.76 22.59
CA THR A 52 -18.41 -35.97 21.83
C THR A 52 -18.07 -35.67 20.37
N PHE A 53 -17.11 -36.42 19.85
CA PHE A 53 -16.73 -36.55 18.45
C PHE A 53 -17.24 -37.90 17.94
N ASN A 54 -18.27 -37.93 17.08
CA ASN A 54 -18.88 -39.16 16.57
C ASN A 54 -19.22 -40.18 17.68
N GLY A 55 -19.65 -39.70 18.85
CA GLY A 55 -19.97 -40.52 20.03
C GLY A 55 -18.79 -40.94 20.92
N LYS A 56 -17.56 -40.62 20.54
CA LYS A 56 -16.37 -40.72 21.41
C LYS A 56 -16.19 -39.42 22.19
N SER A 57 -15.71 -39.44 23.42
CA SER A 57 -15.38 -38.25 24.21
C SER A 57 -14.26 -37.44 23.55
N LEU A 58 -14.52 -36.16 23.34
CA LEU A 58 -13.53 -35.17 22.96
C LEU A 58 -13.09 -34.45 24.22
N ARG A 59 -11.81 -34.59 24.59
CA ARG A 59 -11.31 -33.98 25.84
C ARG A 59 -11.25 -32.47 25.72
N MET A 60 -11.87 -31.76 26.68
CA MET A 60 -11.98 -30.31 26.71
C MET A 60 -11.15 -29.74 27.87
N VAL A 61 -10.42 -28.64 27.65
CA VAL A 61 -9.66 -27.96 28.71
C VAL A 61 -10.17 -26.54 28.92
N GLN A 62 -10.20 -26.08 30.18
CA GLN A 62 -10.59 -24.70 30.46
C GLN A 62 -9.40 -23.73 30.31
N ALA A 63 -9.60 -22.66 29.58
CA ALA A 63 -8.65 -21.54 29.47
C ALA A 63 -8.93 -20.44 30.51
N VAL A 64 -8.05 -19.44 30.58
CA VAL A 64 -8.13 -18.32 31.53
C VAL A 64 -9.35 -17.41 31.34
N ASP A 65 -9.98 -17.44 30.17
CA ASP A 65 -11.20 -16.68 29.86
C ASP A 65 -12.50 -17.39 30.31
N GLY A 66 -12.36 -18.59 30.87
CA GLY A 66 -13.46 -19.42 31.37
C GLY A 66 -14.11 -20.32 30.33
N ASN A 67 -13.76 -20.16 29.04
CA ASN A 67 -14.25 -21.05 27.99
C ASN A 67 -13.46 -22.36 27.98
N TRP A 68 -14.05 -23.38 27.37
CA TRP A 68 -13.46 -24.71 27.24
C TRP A 68 -13.09 -25.00 25.80
N TYR A 69 -11.89 -25.50 25.56
CA TYR A 69 -11.28 -25.66 24.25
C TYR A 69 -10.89 -27.11 23.98
N ALA A 70 -11.04 -27.55 22.74
CA ALA A 70 -10.41 -28.74 22.21
C ALA A 70 -10.00 -28.52 20.75
N TYR A 71 -8.94 -29.21 20.34
CA TYR A 71 -8.49 -29.25 18.96
C TYR A 71 -8.51 -30.68 18.45
N PHE A 72 -8.99 -30.88 17.23
CA PHE A 72 -8.92 -32.19 16.57
C PHE A 72 -8.49 -32.08 15.11
N ALA A 73 -7.95 -33.18 14.57
CA ALA A 73 -7.57 -33.28 13.16
C ALA A 73 -7.68 -34.73 12.65
N ASN A 74 -7.71 -34.89 11.33
CA ASN A 74 -7.68 -36.21 10.70
C ASN A 74 -6.31 -36.86 10.87
N VAL A 75 -6.26 -38.06 11.47
CA VAL A 75 -5.01 -38.75 11.82
C VAL A 75 -4.11 -39.01 10.62
N ALA A 76 -4.66 -39.43 9.49
CA ALA A 76 -3.86 -39.77 8.31
C ALA A 76 -3.29 -38.51 7.65
N LYS A 77 -4.10 -37.43 7.59
CA LYS A 77 -3.66 -36.18 6.97
C LYS A 77 -2.70 -35.39 7.85
N ALA A 78 -2.90 -35.37 9.17
CA ALA A 78 -1.95 -34.77 10.11
C ALA A 78 -0.56 -35.42 9.99
N LYS A 79 -0.48 -36.76 10.01
CA LYS A 79 0.78 -37.50 9.82
C LYS A 79 1.44 -37.23 8.46
N THR A 80 0.64 -37.14 7.40
CA THR A 80 1.16 -36.85 6.06
C THR A 80 1.69 -35.42 5.97
N ALA A 81 1.00 -34.44 6.54
CA ALA A 81 1.44 -33.05 6.58
C ALA A 81 2.72 -32.90 7.41
N ASP A 82 2.76 -33.50 8.60
CA ASP A 82 3.93 -33.50 9.47
C ASP A 82 5.16 -34.19 8.83
N SER A 83 4.93 -35.17 7.93
CA SER A 83 6.02 -35.80 7.18
C SER A 83 6.74 -34.87 6.19
N THR A 84 6.16 -33.70 5.91
CA THR A 84 6.78 -32.66 5.07
C THR A 84 7.71 -31.75 5.87
N VAL A 85 7.72 -31.82 7.19
CA VAL A 85 8.50 -30.91 8.05
C VAL A 85 10.01 -31.10 7.83
N GLY A 86 10.65 -30.09 7.23
CA GLY A 86 12.10 -30.07 7.03
C GLY A 86 12.89 -29.54 8.24
N LEU A 87 12.24 -28.77 9.12
CA LEU A 87 12.80 -28.26 10.38
C LEU A 87 11.70 -28.22 11.45
N ALA A 88 11.96 -28.77 12.63
CA ALA A 88 10.97 -28.80 13.70
C ALA A 88 10.53 -27.39 14.12
N GLY A 89 9.24 -27.18 14.33
CA GLY A 89 8.65 -25.86 14.57
C GLY A 89 8.27 -25.07 13.32
N LYS A 90 8.37 -25.65 12.12
CA LYS A 90 8.19 -24.94 10.83
C LYS A 90 7.35 -25.73 9.84
N GLY A 91 6.74 -25.04 8.89
CA GLY A 91 5.81 -25.66 7.95
C GLY A 91 4.59 -26.27 8.66
N LEU A 92 4.07 -27.38 8.15
CA LEU A 92 2.89 -28.06 8.72
C LEU A 92 3.27 -29.02 9.87
N ASP A 93 3.95 -28.49 10.90
CA ASP A 93 4.42 -29.26 12.07
C ASP A 93 3.33 -29.32 13.16
N PHE A 94 2.90 -30.54 13.52
CA PHE A 94 1.90 -30.78 14.57
C PHE A 94 2.53 -30.89 15.98
N GLY A 95 3.85 -30.85 16.06
CA GLY A 95 4.66 -31.08 17.24
C GLY A 95 5.23 -32.50 17.27
N VAL A 96 4.84 -33.30 18.26
CA VAL A 96 5.22 -34.71 18.32
C VAL A 96 4.01 -35.60 18.59
N PHE A 97 3.96 -36.77 17.94
CA PHE A 97 2.84 -37.69 18.07
C PHE A 97 3.06 -38.76 19.15
N CYS A 98 1.98 -39.08 19.85
CA CYS A 98 1.90 -40.13 20.84
C CYS A 98 0.71 -41.07 20.55
N SER A 99 0.85 -42.34 20.89
CA SER A 99 -0.25 -43.32 20.82
C SER A 99 -1.30 -43.03 21.89
N SER A 100 -2.57 -43.35 21.61
CA SER A 100 -3.68 -43.33 22.57
C SER A 100 -3.48 -44.30 23.74
N ASP A 101 -2.59 -45.30 23.61
CA ASP A 101 -2.13 -46.19 24.68
C ASP A 101 -1.18 -45.53 25.69
N THR A 102 -0.86 -44.24 25.52
CA THR A 102 -0.02 -43.50 26.46
C THR A 102 -0.69 -43.42 27.84
N ALA A 103 0.03 -43.82 28.89
CA ALA A 103 -0.50 -43.80 30.25
C ALA A 103 -0.90 -42.38 30.68
N SER A 104 -2.06 -42.25 31.36
CA SER A 104 -2.59 -40.94 31.77
C SER A 104 -1.66 -40.16 32.71
N SER A 105 -0.76 -40.82 33.43
CA SER A 105 0.27 -40.17 34.26
C SER A 105 1.29 -39.34 33.46
N VAL A 106 1.43 -39.59 32.15
CA VAL A 106 2.35 -38.86 31.27
C VAL A 106 1.85 -37.45 30.98
N PHE A 107 0.54 -37.27 30.78
CA PHE A 107 -0.07 -35.98 30.43
C PHE A 107 -1.08 -35.44 31.45
N GLY A 108 -1.42 -36.24 32.47
CA GLY A 108 -2.42 -35.92 33.50
C GLY A 108 -3.85 -36.38 33.16
N ILE A 109 -4.09 -36.79 31.91
CA ILE A 109 -5.41 -37.13 31.38
C ILE A 109 -5.37 -38.40 30.53
N SER A 110 -6.49 -39.12 30.39
CA SER A 110 -6.61 -40.22 29.41
C SER A 110 -7.00 -39.70 28.03
N LEU A 111 -6.37 -40.22 26.98
CA LEU A 111 -6.68 -39.97 25.57
C LEU A 111 -6.97 -41.29 24.82
N SER A 112 -7.39 -42.31 25.55
CA SER A 112 -7.61 -43.67 25.03
C SER A 112 -8.73 -43.80 23.99
N GLU A 113 -9.55 -42.75 23.81
CA GLU A 113 -10.62 -42.74 22.80
C GLU A 113 -10.17 -42.16 21.45
N THR A 114 -9.00 -41.51 21.40
CA THR A 114 -8.42 -41.02 20.15
C THR A 114 -7.70 -42.16 19.40
N ASP A 115 -7.39 -41.94 18.13
CA ASP A 115 -6.53 -42.85 17.34
C ASP A 115 -5.04 -42.48 17.49
N GLY A 116 -4.76 -41.38 18.20
CA GLY A 116 -3.46 -40.81 18.53
C GLY A 116 -3.63 -39.34 18.94
N PHE A 117 -2.55 -38.68 19.30
CA PHE A 117 -2.60 -37.24 19.60
C PHE A 117 -1.25 -36.57 19.38
N ALA A 118 -1.27 -35.28 19.10
CA ALA A 118 -0.08 -34.44 18.95
C ALA A 118 0.06 -33.49 20.14
N VAL A 119 1.29 -33.34 20.64
CA VAL A 119 1.64 -32.37 21.69
C VAL A 119 2.71 -31.41 21.19
N PRO A 120 2.74 -30.17 21.69
CA PRO A 120 3.50 -29.11 21.07
C PRO A 120 4.98 -29.11 21.47
N LYS A 121 5.39 -29.95 22.43
CA LYS A 121 6.75 -29.95 23.00
C LYS A 121 7.24 -31.37 23.19
N SER A 122 8.51 -31.59 22.83
CA SER A 122 9.17 -32.90 22.95
C SER A 122 10.08 -33.03 24.18
N ALA A 123 10.51 -31.92 24.79
CA ALA A 123 11.46 -31.96 25.90
C ALA A 123 10.86 -32.69 27.12
N GLY A 124 11.60 -33.65 27.67
CA GLY A 124 11.16 -34.49 28.79
C GLY A 124 10.22 -35.65 28.39
N LEU A 125 9.84 -35.75 27.11
CA LEU A 125 9.15 -36.90 26.54
C LEU A 125 10.15 -37.84 25.85
N SER A 126 9.80 -39.12 25.85
CA SER A 126 10.47 -40.18 25.10
C SER A 126 9.43 -41.11 24.48
N GLY A 127 9.78 -41.79 23.38
CA GLY A 127 8.87 -42.74 22.71
C GLY A 127 7.78 -42.08 21.86
N PHE A 128 7.91 -40.76 21.60
CA PHE A 128 7.10 -40.08 20.60
C PHE A 128 7.58 -40.41 19.18
N THR A 129 6.74 -40.12 18.20
CA THR A 129 7.01 -40.32 16.77
C THR A 129 6.65 -39.07 15.98
N ASN A 130 7.26 -38.87 14.81
CA ASN A 130 6.97 -37.74 13.92
C ASN A 130 6.68 -38.25 12.49
N GLY A 131 6.04 -37.41 11.69
CA GLY A 131 5.65 -37.67 10.32
C GLY A 131 4.73 -38.88 10.19
N ASP A 132 4.95 -39.67 9.14
CA ASP A 132 4.07 -40.81 8.81
C ASP A 132 4.43 -42.12 9.52
N VAL A 133 5.27 -42.06 10.56
CA VAL A 133 5.64 -43.22 11.37
C VAL A 133 4.46 -43.65 12.27
N SER A 134 4.26 -44.96 12.46
CA SER A 134 3.24 -45.48 13.37
C SER A 134 3.46 -45.01 14.81
N PHE A 135 2.38 -44.63 15.50
CA PHE A 135 2.47 -44.10 16.85
C PHE A 135 3.08 -45.09 17.84
N THR A 136 3.82 -44.53 18.81
CA THR A 136 4.33 -45.25 19.97
C THR A 136 3.83 -44.56 21.24
N SER A 137 3.65 -45.33 22.32
CA SER A 137 3.26 -44.76 23.61
C SER A 137 4.37 -43.87 24.15
N CYS A 138 4.03 -42.63 24.43
CA CYS A 138 4.95 -41.69 25.04
C CYS A 138 5.19 -42.04 26.51
N THR A 139 6.37 -41.69 27.00
CA THR A 139 6.79 -41.84 28.39
C THR A 139 7.44 -40.55 28.87
N GLY A 140 7.57 -40.39 30.18
CA GLY A 140 8.14 -39.18 30.78
C GLY A 140 7.08 -38.10 31.05
N SER A 141 7.45 -36.84 30.87
CA SER A 141 6.58 -35.69 31.13
C SER A 141 7.01 -34.51 30.27
N PRO A 142 6.08 -33.82 29.58
CA PRO A 142 6.44 -32.68 28.75
C PRO A 142 6.96 -31.52 29.63
N THR A 143 8.08 -30.94 29.20
CA THR A 143 8.80 -29.84 29.85
C THR A 143 9.31 -28.85 28.79
N GLY A 144 9.99 -27.79 29.21
CA GLY A 144 10.64 -26.85 28.30
C GLY A 144 9.73 -25.75 27.74
N THR A 145 10.37 -24.80 27.05
CA THR A 145 9.73 -23.59 26.51
C THR A 145 9.59 -23.61 24.99
N THR A 146 10.43 -24.36 24.28
CA THR A 146 10.37 -24.48 22.81
C THR A 146 9.12 -25.21 22.36
N THR A 147 8.28 -24.51 21.58
CA THR A 147 7.10 -25.05 20.91
C THR A 147 7.48 -25.49 19.50
N LEU A 148 7.05 -26.70 19.13
CA LEU A 148 7.25 -27.33 17.82
C LEU A 148 5.97 -27.31 16.97
N ASN A 149 4.79 -27.23 17.60
CA ASN A 149 3.54 -27.10 16.86
C ASN A 149 3.50 -25.74 16.14
N ASN A 150 3.18 -25.77 14.84
CA ASN A 150 3.06 -24.63 13.94
C ASN A 150 1.70 -24.60 13.19
N VAL A 151 0.74 -25.41 13.62
CA VAL A 151 -0.63 -25.49 13.09
C VAL A 151 -1.70 -25.16 14.14
N VAL A 152 -1.27 -24.78 15.36
CA VAL A 152 -2.09 -24.14 16.40
C VAL A 152 -1.18 -23.19 17.20
N ARG A 153 -1.07 -21.94 16.75
CA ARG A 153 -0.05 -20.97 17.18
C ARG A 153 -0.53 -20.03 18.27
N ASN A 154 -1.77 -19.52 18.17
CA ASN A 154 -2.28 -18.45 19.03
C ASN A 154 -3.38 -18.94 20.00
N VAL A 155 -3.04 -19.94 20.78
CA VAL A 155 -3.99 -20.60 21.69
C VAL A 155 -4.28 -19.79 22.95
N LYS A 156 -5.50 -19.95 23.48
CA LYS A 156 -5.85 -19.36 24.77
C LYS A 156 -5.03 -20.01 25.91
N PRO A 157 -4.43 -19.21 26.81
CA PRO A 157 -3.67 -19.75 27.93
C PRO A 157 -4.53 -20.62 28.85
N LEU A 158 -3.97 -21.73 29.34
CA LEU A 158 -4.65 -22.61 30.27
C LEU A 158 -4.99 -21.92 31.59
N ASN A 159 -6.15 -22.25 32.15
CA ASN A 159 -6.44 -21.92 33.54
C ASN A 159 -5.51 -22.70 34.48
N THR A 160 -4.67 -21.98 35.23
CA THR A 160 -3.67 -22.54 36.16
C THR A 160 -3.93 -22.11 37.61
N ASN A 161 -5.15 -21.70 37.93
CA ASN A 161 -5.53 -21.31 39.29
C ASN A 161 -5.20 -22.42 40.30
N SER A 162 -4.49 -22.07 41.37
CA SER A 162 -3.97 -23.03 42.35
C SER A 162 -5.04 -23.77 43.16
N ASN A 163 -6.29 -23.32 43.13
CA ASN A 163 -7.41 -23.95 43.85
C ASN A 163 -8.04 -25.13 43.07
N ILE A 164 -7.66 -25.31 41.80
CA ILE A 164 -8.24 -26.32 40.91
C ILE A 164 -7.13 -27.01 40.11
N PRO A 165 -7.38 -28.19 39.52
CA PRO A 165 -6.43 -28.80 38.58
C PRO A 165 -6.23 -27.90 37.35
N THR A 166 -5.03 -27.91 36.78
CA THR A 166 -4.73 -27.17 35.53
C THR A 166 -5.70 -27.55 34.42
N GLY A 167 -6.29 -26.54 33.77
CA GLY A 167 -7.32 -26.70 32.74
C GLY A 167 -8.59 -27.38 33.24
N GLN A 168 -8.83 -27.40 34.57
CA GLN A 168 -9.89 -28.13 35.29
C GLN A 168 -9.82 -29.67 35.19
N ILE A 169 -9.01 -30.21 34.29
CA ILE A 169 -8.87 -31.67 34.06
C ILE A 169 -7.53 -32.25 34.52
N GLY A 170 -6.60 -31.41 35.00
CA GLY A 170 -5.27 -31.81 35.45
C GLY A 170 -4.27 -32.01 34.32
N LEU A 171 -4.50 -31.42 33.14
CA LEU A 171 -3.57 -31.47 32.01
C LEU A 171 -2.23 -30.84 32.41
N LYS A 172 -1.13 -31.50 32.06
CA LYS A 172 0.21 -30.91 32.25
C LYS A 172 0.38 -29.72 31.29
N THR A 173 0.78 -28.56 31.82
CA THR A 173 0.81 -27.28 31.08
C THR A 173 1.59 -27.34 29.76
N ASN A 174 2.70 -28.08 29.71
CA ASN A 174 3.53 -28.19 28.50
C ASN A 174 2.97 -29.15 27.43
N ALA A 175 1.84 -29.79 27.68
CA ALA A 175 1.09 -30.56 26.70
C ALA A 175 0.09 -29.71 25.91
N TRP A 176 -0.10 -28.44 26.28
CA TRP A 176 -1.05 -27.53 25.64
C TRP A 176 -0.35 -26.61 24.63
N PRO A 177 -0.90 -26.43 23.41
CA PRO A 177 -2.12 -27.08 22.91
C PRO A 177 -1.94 -28.54 22.50
N LEU A 178 -2.95 -29.35 22.85
CA LEU A 178 -3.03 -30.78 22.49
C LEU A 178 -4.02 -30.94 21.33
N ILE A 179 -3.61 -31.63 20.27
CA ILE A 179 -4.47 -31.95 19.12
C ILE A 179 -4.86 -33.42 19.19
N GLN A 180 -6.15 -33.71 19.29
CA GLN A 180 -6.70 -35.07 19.34
C GLN A 180 -6.90 -35.59 17.91
N LEU A 181 -6.32 -36.75 17.58
CA LEU A 181 -6.36 -37.28 16.23
C LEU A 181 -7.39 -38.40 16.11
N PHE A 182 -8.22 -38.31 15.07
CA PHE A 182 -9.26 -39.29 14.78
C PHE A 182 -9.24 -39.68 13.30
N SER A 183 -9.66 -40.92 13.01
CA SER A 183 -10.02 -41.38 11.67
C SER A 183 -11.52 -41.19 11.45
N PHE A 184 -11.88 -40.50 10.38
CA PHE A 184 -13.27 -40.15 10.06
C PHE A 184 -13.43 -39.77 8.59
N ASP A 185 -14.65 -39.94 8.08
CA ASP A 185 -15.11 -39.43 6.77
C ASP A 185 -16.24 -38.38 6.92
N LYS A 186 -16.89 -38.32 8.09
CA LYS A 186 -17.90 -37.32 8.46
C LYS A 186 -17.78 -37.05 9.95
N VAL A 187 -18.09 -35.84 10.38
CA VAL A 187 -17.94 -35.44 11.78
C VAL A 187 -19.26 -34.92 12.34
N THR A 188 -19.60 -35.38 13.54
CA THR A 188 -20.63 -34.82 14.38
C THR A 188 -20.00 -34.49 15.73
N ILE A 189 -19.95 -33.20 16.03
CA ILE A 189 -19.60 -32.69 17.35
C ILE A 189 -20.90 -32.48 18.12
N GLN A 190 -20.99 -32.99 19.33
CA GLN A 190 -22.18 -32.83 20.16
C GLN A 190 -21.79 -32.48 21.59
N TYR A 191 -22.31 -31.35 22.08
CA TYR A 191 -22.25 -30.93 23.47
C TYR A 191 -23.56 -31.29 24.19
N ASN A 192 -23.45 -31.99 25.32
CA ASN A 192 -24.59 -32.43 26.14
C ASN A 192 -24.64 -31.64 27.46
N PRO A 193 -25.20 -30.41 27.48
CA PRO A 193 -25.43 -29.69 28.72
C PRO A 193 -26.52 -30.40 29.55
N GLY A 194 -26.78 -29.91 30.76
CA GLY A 194 -27.95 -30.33 31.57
C GLY A 194 -29.33 -29.99 30.93
N GLY A 195 -29.35 -29.47 29.70
CA GLY A 195 -30.53 -29.13 28.90
C GLY A 195 -30.49 -29.84 27.52
N PRO A 196 -31.08 -29.24 26.46
CA PRO A 196 -31.03 -29.82 25.11
C PRO A 196 -29.59 -29.93 24.58
N SER A 197 -29.26 -31.06 23.97
CA SER A 197 -27.99 -31.25 23.27
C SER A 197 -27.84 -30.25 22.13
N GLN A 198 -26.61 -29.79 21.94
CA GLN A 198 -26.18 -28.88 20.87
C GLN A 198 -25.26 -29.67 19.95
N SER A 199 -25.40 -29.54 18.64
CA SER A 199 -24.61 -30.32 17.71
C SER A 199 -24.28 -29.55 16.44
N VAL A 200 -23.08 -29.83 15.94
CA VAL A 200 -22.58 -29.37 14.64
C VAL A 200 -22.22 -30.60 13.84
N THR A 201 -22.72 -30.67 12.62
CA THR A 201 -22.34 -31.70 11.64
C THR A 201 -21.48 -31.05 10.57
N LEU A 202 -20.31 -31.64 10.33
CA LEU A 202 -19.36 -31.20 9.33
C LEU A 202 -19.14 -32.31 8.30
N ASP A 203 -18.92 -31.91 7.05
CA ASP A 203 -18.57 -32.81 5.97
C ASP A 203 -17.05 -32.74 5.72
N TYR A 204 -16.39 -33.90 5.73
CA TYR A 204 -14.95 -34.01 5.51
C TYR A 204 -14.67 -34.48 4.08
N ASP A 205 -14.63 -33.54 3.14
CA ASP A 205 -14.48 -33.80 1.71
C ASP A 205 -13.87 -32.58 0.97
N GLU A 206 -13.84 -32.59 -0.36
CA GLU A 206 -13.44 -31.45 -1.19
C GLU A 206 -14.26 -30.19 -0.85
N ILE A 207 -13.55 -29.06 -0.71
CA ILE A 207 -14.16 -27.78 -0.32
C ILE A 207 -15.01 -27.23 -1.48
N PRO A 208 -16.32 -27.01 -1.29
CA PRO A 208 -17.17 -26.36 -2.28
C PRO A 208 -16.92 -24.84 -2.30
N ASN A 209 -17.45 -24.16 -3.32
CA ASN A 209 -17.48 -22.69 -3.39
C ASN A 209 -16.12 -21.96 -3.34
N ILE A 210 -15.00 -22.65 -3.60
CA ILE A 210 -13.70 -22.00 -3.79
C ILE A 210 -13.79 -20.95 -4.91
N SER A 211 -13.39 -19.72 -4.61
CA SER A 211 -13.44 -18.60 -5.55
C SER A 211 -12.15 -17.79 -5.57
N LEU A 212 -11.90 -17.18 -6.72
CA LEU A 212 -10.84 -16.21 -6.99
C LEU A 212 -11.55 -14.92 -7.41
N LYS A 213 -11.16 -13.77 -6.87
CA LYS A 213 -11.73 -12.46 -7.21
C LYS A 213 -10.61 -11.44 -7.40
N LEU A 214 -10.92 -10.46 -8.23
CA LEU A 214 -10.12 -9.27 -8.48
C LEU A 214 -10.96 -8.04 -8.09
N ASP A 215 -10.29 -6.97 -7.70
CA ASP A 215 -10.89 -5.68 -7.35
C ASP A 215 -11.62 -5.03 -8.53
N ARG A 216 -11.02 -5.07 -9.73
CA ARG A 216 -11.56 -4.40 -10.92
C ARG A 216 -11.44 -5.23 -12.19
N LYS A 217 -12.07 -4.75 -13.27
CA LYS A 217 -12.11 -5.43 -14.58
C LYS A 217 -11.10 -4.90 -15.59
N LEU A 218 -10.74 -3.63 -15.45
CA LEU A 218 -9.82 -2.92 -16.32
C LEU A 218 -8.81 -2.22 -15.41
N TYR A 219 -7.54 -2.39 -15.71
CA TYR A 219 -6.45 -1.87 -14.89
C TYR A 219 -5.70 -0.79 -15.66
N PRO A 220 -5.61 0.45 -15.11
CA PRO A 220 -4.76 1.47 -15.69
C PRO A 220 -3.28 1.15 -15.45
N ASN A 221 -2.40 1.88 -16.11
CA ASN A 221 -0.97 1.71 -15.88
C ASN A 221 -0.61 2.15 -14.46
N ASN A 222 0.36 1.46 -13.85
CA ASN A 222 0.79 1.62 -12.45
C ASN A 222 -0.18 1.08 -11.39
N SER A 223 -1.40 0.65 -11.74
CA SER A 223 -2.36 0.20 -10.75
C SER A 223 -1.89 -1.01 -9.94
N GLU A 224 -2.29 -1.04 -8.68
CA GLU A 224 -2.26 -2.22 -7.81
C GLU A 224 -3.22 -3.29 -8.36
N VAL A 225 -2.99 -4.56 -8.01
CA VAL A 225 -3.91 -5.66 -8.34
C VAL A 225 -4.24 -6.40 -7.05
N PHE A 226 -5.47 -6.26 -6.56
CA PHE A 226 -5.92 -6.92 -5.33
C PHE A 226 -6.59 -8.24 -5.65
N LEU A 227 -6.06 -9.30 -5.06
CA LEU A 227 -6.45 -10.67 -5.31
C LEU A 227 -7.06 -11.27 -4.05
N THR A 228 -8.35 -11.61 -4.07
CA THR A 228 -8.97 -12.37 -2.98
C THR A 228 -9.18 -13.83 -3.37
N ILE A 229 -8.72 -14.74 -2.50
CA ILE A 229 -8.94 -16.19 -2.59
C ILE A 229 -9.80 -16.64 -1.42
N ASN A 230 -10.95 -17.24 -1.72
CA ASN A 230 -11.77 -17.91 -0.72
C ASN A 230 -11.49 -19.41 -0.80
N ASP A 231 -10.74 -19.94 0.14
CA ASP A 231 -10.46 -21.37 0.28
C ASP A 231 -10.17 -21.73 1.75
N VAL A 232 -11.17 -22.26 2.45
CA VAL A 232 -11.01 -22.69 3.85
C VAL A 232 -9.97 -23.79 4.03
N GLN A 233 -9.58 -24.53 2.97
CA GLN A 233 -8.53 -25.53 3.10
C GLN A 233 -7.15 -24.92 3.33
N LEU A 234 -6.93 -23.65 2.97
CA LEU A 234 -5.69 -22.96 3.29
C LEU A 234 -5.57 -22.61 4.79
N ASN A 235 -6.70 -22.52 5.50
CA ASN A 235 -6.76 -22.29 6.94
C ASN A 235 -6.44 -23.59 7.71
N GLN A 236 -5.16 -23.81 7.99
CA GLN A 236 -4.61 -24.94 8.73
C GLN A 236 -4.67 -24.71 10.24
N ASP A 237 -4.54 -23.46 10.69
CA ASP A 237 -4.54 -23.03 12.08
C ASP A 237 -5.81 -22.25 12.43
N PRO A 238 -6.74 -22.82 13.20
CA PRO A 238 -7.99 -22.15 13.52
C PRO A 238 -7.83 -21.00 14.52
N THR A 239 -6.63 -20.75 15.04
CA THR A 239 -6.39 -19.80 16.14
C THR A 239 -5.68 -18.52 15.72
N ASP A 240 -5.10 -18.48 14.52
CA ASP A 240 -4.22 -17.42 14.05
C ASP A 240 -4.31 -17.29 12.52
N GLU A 241 -4.05 -16.11 11.96
CA GLU A 241 -4.05 -15.89 10.52
C GLU A 241 -2.98 -16.74 9.81
N ASP A 242 -3.39 -17.46 8.77
CA ASP A 242 -2.47 -18.28 7.98
C ASP A 242 -1.84 -17.52 6.80
N SER A 243 -0.54 -17.73 6.59
CA SER A 243 0.22 -17.16 5.47
C SER A 243 0.69 -18.25 4.50
N TRP A 244 0.45 -18.06 3.22
CA TRP A 244 0.87 -18.96 2.15
C TRP A 244 1.67 -18.20 1.08
N THR A 245 2.91 -18.63 0.86
CA THR A 245 3.77 -18.08 -0.18
C THR A 245 3.86 -19.04 -1.36
N PHE A 246 3.57 -18.55 -2.56
CA PHE A 246 3.66 -19.30 -3.80
C PHE A 246 4.82 -18.81 -4.64
N ASP A 247 5.69 -19.71 -5.12
CA ASP A 247 6.53 -19.40 -6.27
C ASP A 247 5.67 -19.54 -7.53
N VAL A 248 5.37 -18.43 -8.18
CA VAL A 248 4.56 -18.35 -9.40
C VAL A 248 5.41 -18.33 -10.67
N GLY A 249 6.72 -18.57 -10.53
CA GLY A 249 7.65 -18.68 -11.65
C GLY A 249 7.47 -19.96 -12.48
N ALA A 250 8.49 -20.30 -13.27
CA ALA A 250 8.44 -21.42 -14.22
C ALA A 250 8.26 -22.81 -13.56
N ASN A 251 8.64 -22.95 -12.28
CA ASN A 251 8.52 -24.18 -11.51
C ASN A 251 7.68 -23.93 -10.25
N PRO A 252 6.34 -23.95 -10.36
CA PRO A 252 5.49 -23.52 -9.26
C PRO A 252 5.71 -24.31 -7.97
N SER A 253 5.80 -23.58 -6.87
CA SER A 253 6.00 -24.12 -5.52
C SER A 253 5.04 -23.46 -4.55
N ALA A 254 4.74 -24.11 -3.43
CA ALA A 254 3.85 -23.59 -2.39
C ALA A 254 4.47 -23.85 -1.02
N PHE A 255 4.44 -22.84 -0.16
CA PHE A 255 5.05 -22.86 1.16
C PHE A 255 4.03 -22.34 2.16
N TYR A 256 3.84 -23.06 3.25
CA TYR A 256 3.08 -22.59 4.40
C TYR A 256 4.02 -21.87 5.36
N GLN A 257 3.63 -20.67 5.81
CA GLN A 257 4.38 -19.88 6.78
C GLN A 257 5.83 -19.62 6.35
N ALA A 258 6.06 -19.21 5.09
CA ALA A 258 7.39 -18.76 4.67
C ALA A 258 7.73 -17.44 5.38
N PHE A 259 6.80 -16.50 5.30
CA PHE A 259 6.63 -15.38 6.22
C PHE A 259 5.47 -15.70 7.19
N ASP A 260 5.47 -15.08 8.36
CA ASP A 260 4.28 -15.01 9.20
C ASP A 260 3.33 -13.91 8.73
N GLU A 261 2.20 -13.75 9.40
CA GLU A 261 1.16 -12.75 9.11
C GLU A 261 1.66 -11.29 9.21
N SER A 262 2.83 -11.05 9.81
CA SER A 262 3.46 -9.72 9.87
C SER A 262 4.64 -9.55 8.90
N GLY A 263 4.84 -10.51 7.99
CA GLY A 263 5.95 -10.54 7.05
C GLY A 263 7.30 -10.93 7.65
N SER A 264 7.36 -11.27 8.93
CA SER A 264 8.59 -11.75 9.55
C SER A 264 8.95 -13.14 9.02
N SER A 265 10.24 -13.40 8.82
CA SER A 265 10.68 -14.69 8.26
C SER A 265 10.40 -15.83 9.25
N SER A 266 9.43 -16.68 8.92
CA SER A 266 9.10 -17.87 9.70
C SER A 266 9.87 -19.08 9.17
N SER A 267 9.45 -19.70 8.06
CA SER A 267 10.15 -20.84 7.45
C SER A 267 11.23 -20.41 6.45
N ASN A 268 11.20 -19.16 5.97
CA ASN A 268 12.19 -18.60 5.06
C ASN A 268 13.61 -18.58 5.67
N GLY A 269 14.61 -18.86 4.84
CA GLY A 269 16.03 -18.79 5.22
C GLY A 269 16.67 -20.13 5.59
N GLY A 270 15.95 -21.25 5.50
CA GLY A 270 16.50 -22.56 5.86
C GLY A 270 15.60 -23.75 5.53
N PRO A 271 15.94 -24.96 6.03
CA PRO A 271 15.27 -26.20 5.67
C PRO A 271 13.81 -26.28 6.13
N GLY A 272 13.33 -25.35 6.97
CA GLY A 272 11.91 -25.22 7.31
C GLY A 272 11.04 -24.89 6.08
N LEU A 273 11.58 -24.18 5.09
CA LEU A 273 10.89 -23.85 3.85
C LEU A 273 10.76 -25.07 2.94
N THR A 274 9.69 -25.84 3.12
CA THR A 274 9.43 -27.05 2.33
C THR A 274 8.40 -26.80 1.24
N ASN A 275 8.74 -27.17 -0.01
CA ASN A 275 7.79 -27.11 -1.12
C ASN A 275 6.70 -28.18 -0.97
N LEU A 276 5.46 -27.74 -0.78
CA LEU A 276 4.32 -28.61 -0.55
C LEU A 276 3.71 -29.17 -1.84
N VAL A 277 3.99 -28.60 -3.02
CA VAL A 277 3.36 -28.99 -4.31
C VAL A 277 3.39 -30.49 -4.59
N PRO A 278 4.50 -31.23 -4.35
CA PRO A 278 4.55 -32.69 -4.52
C PRO A 278 3.69 -33.48 -3.51
N HIS A 279 3.30 -32.85 -2.40
CA HIS A 279 2.62 -33.47 -1.26
C HIS A 279 1.14 -33.07 -1.15
N LEU A 280 0.72 -31.98 -1.79
CA LEU A 280 -0.65 -31.42 -1.74
C LEU A 280 -1.75 -32.49 -1.90
N SER A 281 -1.64 -33.38 -2.89
CA SER A 281 -2.64 -34.43 -3.12
C SER A 281 -2.75 -35.43 -1.97
N ASN A 282 -1.64 -35.69 -1.27
CA ASN A 282 -1.59 -36.63 -0.17
C ASN A 282 -2.15 -36.00 1.11
N ILE A 283 -1.93 -34.70 1.32
CA ILE A 283 -2.49 -33.94 2.45
C ILE A 283 -3.93 -33.48 2.22
N GLY A 284 -4.53 -33.76 1.06
CA GLY A 284 -5.97 -33.62 0.82
C GLY A 284 -6.37 -32.50 -0.13
N PHE A 285 -5.44 -31.70 -0.65
CA PHE A 285 -5.74 -30.73 -1.71
C PHE A 285 -5.99 -31.47 -3.03
N LYS A 286 -6.87 -30.91 -3.87
CA LYS A 286 -7.15 -31.46 -5.20
C LYS A 286 -6.54 -30.58 -6.26
N ASN A 287 -7.31 -29.60 -6.69
CA ASN A 287 -6.94 -28.64 -7.73
C ASN A 287 -6.49 -27.31 -7.13
N ASN A 288 -6.91 -27.04 -5.89
CA ASN A 288 -6.53 -25.91 -5.05
C ASN A 288 -5.17 -26.12 -4.36
N GLY A 289 -4.73 -25.15 -3.56
CA GLY A 289 -3.39 -25.14 -2.93
C GLY A 289 -2.24 -24.85 -3.92
N LYS A 290 -2.55 -24.48 -5.16
CA LYS A 290 -1.59 -24.07 -6.19
C LYS A 290 -2.05 -22.78 -6.84
N LEU A 291 -1.15 -21.80 -6.85
CA LEU A 291 -1.34 -20.52 -7.52
C LEU A 291 -0.38 -20.42 -8.70
N ALA A 292 -0.87 -19.95 -9.85
CA ALA A 292 -0.04 -19.67 -11.00
C ALA A 292 -0.40 -18.29 -11.56
N VAL A 293 0.63 -17.51 -11.88
CA VAL A 293 0.47 -16.17 -12.46
C VAL A 293 1.21 -16.13 -13.78
N ASN A 294 0.50 -15.83 -14.85
CA ASN A 294 1.12 -15.44 -16.11
C ASN A 294 1.26 -13.92 -16.09
N LEU A 295 2.49 -13.45 -15.88
CA LEU A 295 2.76 -12.02 -15.78
C LEU A 295 2.52 -11.29 -17.11
N GLY A 296 2.84 -11.95 -18.23
CA GLY A 296 2.84 -11.33 -19.55
C GLY A 296 3.75 -10.10 -19.62
N SER A 297 3.34 -9.11 -20.42
CA SER A 297 3.94 -7.77 -20.51
C SER A 297 3.22 -6.76 -19.61
N VAL A 298 2.38 -7.24 -18.71
CA VAL A 298 1.35 -6.45 -18.00
C VAL A 298 1.63 -6.40 -16.51
N LEU A 299 1.73 -7.56 -15.88
CA LEU A 299 1.84 -7.69 -14.43
C LEU A 299 3.29 -7.68 -13.97
N GLN A 300 3.52 -7.13 -12.80
CA GLN A 300 4.76 -7.18 -12.07
C GLN A 300 4.54 -7.64 -10.63
N LEU A 301 5.51 -8.37 -10.09
CA LEU A 301 5.53 -8.76 -8.68
C LEU A 301 6.15 -7.62 -7.86
N LYS A 302 5.49 -7.28 -6.76
CA LYS A 302 5.88 -6.27 -5.78
C LYS A 302 6.16 -6.93 -4.42
N SER A 303 6.76 -6.15 -3.53
CA SER A 303 6.89 -6.44 -2.10
C SER A 303 5.98 -5.49 -1.35
N ASN A 304 5.51 -5.91 -0.19
CA ASN A 304 4.77 -5.13 0.80
C ASN A 304 5.23 -5.58 2.21
N ASP A 305 4.61 -5.15 3.30
CA ASP A 305 5.09 -5.48 4.65
C ASP A 305 4.92 -6.95 5.01
N GLU A 306 3.89 -7.64 4.50
CA GLU A 306 3.68 -9.10 4.68
C GLU A 306 4.57 -9.96 3.76
N GLN A 307 5.10 -9.37 2.68
CA GLN A 307 6.07 -9.96 1.77
C GLN A 307 7.24 -8.98 1.56
N PRO A 308 8.14 -8.83 2.55
CA PRO A 308 9.17 -7.78 2.51
C PRO A 308 10.26 -8.02 1.45
N ASN A 309 10.28 -9.20 0.83
CA ASN A 309 11.23 -9.54 -0.22
C ASN A 309 10.54 -10.31 -1.35
N ASN A 310 10.95 -10.08 -2.60
CA ASN A 310 10.47 -10.84 -3.76
C ASN A 310 11.12 -12.23 -3.91
N THR A 311 11.80 -12.71 -2.87
CA THR A 311 12.48 -14.00 -2.87
C THR A 311 12.39 -14.72 -1.53
N VAL A 312 12.32 -16.04 -1.57
CA VAL A 312 12.49 -16.91 -0.40
C VAL A 312 13.54 -17.99 -0.69
N THR A 313 14.16 -18.54 0.34
CA THR A 313 15.17 -19.60 0.19
C THR A 313 15.02 -20.68 1.24
N ASN A 314 15.26 -21.93 0.84
CA ASN A 314 15.39 -23.05 1.77
C ASN A 314 16.85 -23.30 2.21
N GLY A 315 17.76 -22.37 1.88
CA GLY A 315 19.21 -22.47 2.12
C GLY A 315 19.99 -23.22 1.02
N ILE A 316 19.29 -23.86 0.07
CA ILE A 316 19.89 -24.55 -1.07
C ILE A 316 19.44 -23.92 -2.39
N GLN A 317 18.13 -23.71 -2.53
CA GLN A 317 17.47 -23.10 -3.67
C GLN A 317 16.85 -21.77 -3.24
N THR A 318 16.97 -20.77 -4.10
CA THR A 318 16.26 -19.49 -3.98
C THR A 318 15.14 -19.45 -5.01
N TYR A 319 13.95 -19.08 -4.56
CA TYR A 319 12.75 -18.87 -5.35
C TYR A 319 12.58 -17.36 -5.53
N THR A 320 12.45 -16.89 -6.77
CA THR A 320 12.61 -15.46 -7.12
C THR A 320 11.36 -14.80 -7.69
N SER A 321 10.25 -15.53 -7.72
CA SER A 321 8.98 -15.05 -8.29
C SER A 321 7.87 -15.42 -7.35
N ILE A 322 7.88 -14.84 -6.16
CA ILE A 322 6.92 -15.18 -5.12
C ILE A 322 5.70 -14.27 -5.08
N LEU A 323 4.61 -14.81 -4.57
CA LEU A 323 3.38 -14.12 -4.21
C LEU A 323 2.87 -14.73 -2.91
N THR A 324 2.82 -13.95 -1.84
CA THR A 324 2.25 -14.31 -0.54
C THR A 324 0.79 -13.88 -0.49
N ILE A 325 -0.04 -14.72 0.11
CA ILE A 325 -1.38 -14.35 0.54
C ILE A 325 -1.53 -14.64 2.03
N VAL A 326 -2.20 -13.76 2.76
CA VAL A 326 -2.43 -13.87 4.20
C VAL A 326 -3.93 -13.90 4.46
N GLU A 327 -4.34 -14.68 5.44
CA GLU A 327 -5.73 -14.81 5.86
C GLU A 327 -6.19 -13.51 6.54
N ASN A 328 -7.30 -12.90 6.09
CA ASN A 328 -7.71 -11.58 6.59
C ASN A 328 -8.07 -11.54 8.08
N ASN A 329 -8.42 -12.69 8.66
CA ASN A 329 -8.79 -12.88 10.06
C ASN A 329 -8.61 -14.36 10.40
N PRO A 330 -8.37 -14.74 11.68
CA PRO A 330 -8.17 -16.13 12.05
C PRO A 330 -9.40 -16.94 11.67
N ASN A 331 -9.17 -18.06 10.98
CA ASN A 331 -10.21 -19.01 10.60
C ASN A 331 -11.32 -18.45 9.68
N SER A 332 -11.01 -17.43 8.88
CA SER A 332 -11.96 -16.89 7.90
C SER A 332 -12.06 -17.75 6.62
N GLY A 333 -10.95 -18.40 6.21
CA GLY A 333 -10.81 -19.03 4.91
C GLY A 333 -10.80 -18.05 3.73
N ILE A 334 -10.55 -16.77 3.99
CA ILE A 334 -10.46 -15.68 3.02
C ILE A 334 -9.04 -15.14 3.12
N PHE A 335 -8.35 -15.10 1.97
CA PHE A 335 -6.97 -14.67 1.86
C PHE A 335 -6.88 -13.58 0.80
N ASP A 336 -6.03 -12.60 1.03
CA ASP A 336 -5.66 -11.63 0.00
C ASP A 336 -4.15 -11.43 -0.04
N ASN A 337 -3.70 -10.53 -0.93
CA ASN A 337 -2.29 -10.30 -1.21
C ASN A 337 -1.84 -8.87 -0.87
N ALA A 338 -2.66 -8.17 -0.07
CA ALA A 338 -2.41 -6.85 0.46
C ALA A 338 -1.92 -6.95 1.90
N ASP A 339 -1.25 -5.92 2.40
CA ASP A 339 -0.91 -5.80 3.82
C ASP A 339 -1.87 -4.84 4.54
N ASP A 340 -1.61 -4.61 5.83
CA ASP A 340 -2.40 -3.69 6.67
C ASP A 340 -2.34 -2.20 6.23
N ASP A 341 -1.42 -1.84 5.32
CA ASP A 341 -1.27 -0.50 4.74
C ASP A 341 -1.86 -0.42 3.31
N ASP A 342 -2.67 -1.43 2.93
CA ASP A 342 -3.37 -1.54 1.64
C ASP A 342 -2.42 -1.56 0.42
N GLU A 343 -1.20 -2.09 0.57
CA GLU A 343 -0.24 -2.29 -0.51
C GLU A 343 -0.27 -3.72 -1.06
N SER A 344 -0.49 -3.87 -2.36
CA SER A 344 -0.53 -5.17 -3.02
C SER A 344 0.86 -5.66 -3.45
N THR A 345 1.08 -6.96 -3.27
CA THR A 345 2.22 -7.71 -3.83
C THR A 345 2.15 -7.94 -5.35
N LEU A 346 1.09 -7.48 -6.02
CA LEU A 346 0.92 -7.58 -7.47
C LEU A 346 0.49 -6.22 -8.04
N GLY A 347 1.11 -5.79 -9.14
CA GLY A 347 0.76 -4.53 -9.80
C GLY A 347 0.88 -4.60 -11.31
N VAL A 348 0.50 -3.51 -11.98
CA VAL A 348 0.61 -3.31 -13.43
C VAL A 348 1.82 -2.42 -13.75
N PHE A 349 2.57 -2.76 -14.79
CA PHE A 349 3.70 -1.94 -15.23
C PHE A 349 3.27 -0.53 -15.67
N ALA A 350 4.12 0.47 -15.43
CA ALA A 350 3.94 1.85 -15.90
C ALA A 350 3.73 1.98 -17.42
N ASN A 351 4.30 1.05 -18.18
CA ASN A 351 4.25 1.00 -19.63
C ASN A 351 3.51 -0.24 -20.16
N ALA A 352 2.63 -0.84 -19.35
CA ALA A 352 1.89 -2.03 -19.73
C ALA A 352 1.12 -1.76 -21.05
N PRO A 353 1.24 -2.64 -22.06
CA PRO A 353 0.57 -2.41 -23.33
C PRO A 353 -0.94 -2.52 -23.17
N ARG A 354 -1.69 -1.54 -23.67
CA ARG A 354 -3.15 -1.55 -23.69
C ARG A 354 -3.73 -2.79 -24.38
N GLY A 355 -4.81 -3.33 -23.79
CA GLY A 355 -5.56 -4.46 -24.34
C GLY A 355 -4.85 -5.80 -24.25
N GLN A 356 -3.71 -5.85 -23.55
CA GLN A 356 -3.05 -7.11 -23.18
C GLN A 356 -3.49 -7.53 -21.78
N SER A 357 -3.21 -8.77 -21.42
CA SER A 357 -3.59 -9.27 -20.12
C SER A 357 -2.54 -10.19 -19.52
N GLY A 358 -2.31 -10.03 -18.22
CA GLY A 358 -1.83 -11.12 -17.39
C GLY A 358 -2.99 -12.05 -17.01
N SER A 359 -2.70 -13.17 -16.37
CA SER A 359 -3.75 -14.03 -15.82
C SER A 359 -3.33 -14.72 -14.54
N ILE A 360 -4.25 -14.82 -13.59
CA ILE A 360 -4.06 -15.54 -12.33
C ILE A 360 -4.93 -16.79 -12.38
N THR A 361 -4.36 -17.93 -12.01
CA THR A 361 -5.05 -19.22 -12.02
C THR A 361 -4.96 -19.88 -10.66
N TYR A 362 -6.12 -20.18 -10.09
CA TYR A 362 -6.27 -20.89 -8.83
C TYR A 362 -7.43 -21.89 -8.93
N ASN A 363 -7.27 -23.09 -8.38
CA ASN A 363 -8.29 -24.14 -8.43
C ASN A 363 -8.85 -24.40 -9.86
N LYS A 364 -7.96 -24.44 -10.86
CA LYS A 364 -8.29 -24.57 -12.31
C LYS A 364 -9.18 -23.46 -12.89
N LYS A 365 -9.52 -22.42 -12.13
CA LYS A 365 -10.20 -21.22 -12.63
C LYS A 365 -9.15 -20.16 -12.94
N SER A 366 -9.29 -19.49 -14.07
CA SER A 366 -8.38 -18.43 -14.51
C SER A 366 -9.13 -17.13 -14.67
N ILE A 367 -8.57 -16.04 -14.17
CA ILE A 367 -9.08 -14.68 -14.31
C ILE A 367 -7.98 -13.83 -14.95
N SER A 368 -8.37 -12.97 -15.88
CA SER A 368 -7.45 -12.07 -16.59
C SER A 368 -7.37 -10.71 -15.91
N VAL A 369 -6.15 -10.20 -15.78
CA VAL A 369 -5.88 -8.80 -15.44
C VAL A 369 -5.70 -8.08 -16.76
N LEU A 370 -6.74 -7.39 -17.23
CA LEU A 370 -6.77 -6.70 -18.52
C LEU A 370 -6.34 -5.25 -18.34
N THR A 371 -5.33 -4.82 -19.10
CA THR A 371 -4.90 -3.42 -19.10
C THR A 371 -5.69 -2.59 -20.08
N GLY A 372 -5.96 -1.36 -19.68
CA GLY A 372 -6.46 -0.35 -20.58
C GLY A 372 -6.72 0.95 -19.84
N SER A 373 -6.86 2.00 -20.63
CA SER A 373 -7.27 3.32 -20.18
C SER A 373 -8.78 3.48 -20.29
N SER A 374 -9.33 4.33 -19.46
CA SER A 374 -10.71 4.79 -19.49
C SER A 374 -10.70 6.23 -19.94
N THR A 375 -11.58 6.61 -20.87
CA THR A 375 -11.80 8.05 -21.09
C THR A 375 -12.40 8.64 -19.83
N ALA A 376 -11.76 9.68 -19.28
CA ALA A 376 -12.37 10.52 -18.26
C ALA A 376 -13.73 11.00 -18.77
N ASN A 377 -14.81 10.48 -18.17
CA ASN A 377 -16.15 10.65 -18.72
C ASN A 377 -16.68 12.04 -18.37
N ILE A 378 -16.77 12.89 -19.40
CA ILE A 378 -17.47 14.18 -19.35
C ILE A 378 -18.92 13.93 -19.79
N ALA A 379 -19.80 13.50 -18.89
CA ALA A 379 -21.23 13.37 -19.20
C ALA A 379 -22.17 13.62 -18.01
N LEU A 380 -22.93 14.72 -18.12
CA LEU A 380 -24.23 15.06 -17.49
C LEU A 380 -24.43 14.89 -15.97
N ASN A 381 -23.35 14.67 -15.22
CA ASN A 381 -23.03 15.10 -13.84
C ASN A 381 -21.92 14.15 -13.33
N PRO A 382 -20.65 14.57 -13.15
CA PRO A 382 -20.16 15.93 -12.91
C PRO A 382 -19.30 16.48 -14.07
N SER A 383 -19.32 17.79 -14.26
CA SER A 383 -18.28 18.51 -14.99
C SER A 383 -17.06 18.67 -14.07
N LEU A 384 -15.90 19.02 -14.63
CA LEU A 384 -15.01 19.95 -13.93
C LEU A 384 -15.84 21.22 -13.71
N ILE A 385 -16.59 21.23 -12.61
CA ILE A 385 -17.45 22.33 -12.23
C ILE A 385 -16.56 23.20 -11.40
N VAL A 386 -16.44 24.46 -11.78
CA VAL A 386 -16.08 25.45 -10.79
C VAL A 386 -17.39 25.97 -10.22
N GLY A 387 -17.70 25.59 -8.99
CA GLY A 387 -18.94 26.00 -8.32
C GLY A 387 -20.15 25.09 -8.61
N ASP A 388 -21.34 25.68 -8.73
CA ASP A 388 -22.60 24.94 -8.93
C ASP A 388 -23.02 24.80 -10.42
N GLY A 389 -22.10 25.10 -11.33
CA GLY A 389 -22.28 24.93 -12.78
C GLY A 389 -23.23 25.92 -13.44
N THR A 390 -23.82 26.86 -12.70
CA THR A 390 -24.77 27.86 -13.24
C THR A 390 -24.54 29.28 -12.74
N GLN A 391 -23.70 29.46 -11.71
CA GLN A 391 -23.41 30.76 -11.14
C GLN A 391 -22.03 31.28 -11.55
N TYR A 392 -21.98 32.59 -11.80
CA TYR A 392 -20.72 33.33 -11.89
C TYR A 392 -19.92 33.15 -10.61
N LEU A 393 -18.62 32.90 -10.76
CA LEU A 393 -17.74 32.86 -9.62
C LEU A 393 -17.64 34.26 -9.00
N LYS A 394 -17.56 34.29 -7.67
CA LYS A 394 -17.42 35.50 -6.85
C LYS A 394 -16.07 35.47 -6.16
N SER A 395 -15.40 36.62 -6.16
CA SER A 395 -14.11 36.76 -5.49
C SER A 395 -14.23 36.45 -3.99
N GLY A 396 -13.22 35.77 -3.44
CA GLY A 396 -13.18 35.37 -2.02
C GLY A 396 -14.16 34.25 -1.64
N THR A 397 -14.78 33.56 -2.61
CA THR A 397 -15.61 32.37 -2.36
C THR A 397 -14.88 31.11 -2.85
N LYS A 398 -14.86 30.07 -2.02
CA LYS A 398 -14.35 28.75 -2.40
C LYS A 398 -15.36 28.01 -3.27
N TYR A 399 -14.88 27.42 -4.35
CA TYR A 399 -15.68 26.63 -5.29
C TYR A 399 -15.04 25.25 -5.46
N PRO A 400 -15.80 24.15 -5.46
CA PRO A 400 -15.25 22.83 -5.70
C PRO A 400 -14.64 22.75 -7.10
N VAL A 401 -13.69 21.85 -7.26
CA VAL A 401 -13.08 21.38 -8.51
C VAL A 401 -13.17 19.86 -8.47
N ILE A 402 -13.96 19.26 -9.35
CA ILE A 402 -14.22 17.80 -9.35
C ILE A 402 -13.69 17.19 -10.64
N LEU A 403 -12.93 16.11 -10.53
CA LEU A 403 -12.42 15.30 -11.63
C LEU A 403 -12.91 13.85 -11.48
N VAL A 404 -13.37 13.22 -12.55
CA VAL A 404 -13.68 11.78 -12.55
C VAL A 404 -12.77 11.12 -13.57
N ASP A 405 -11.80 10.36 -13.08
CA ASP A 405 -10.82 9.68 -13.91
C ASP A 405 -10.38 8.35 -13.28
N PRO A 406 -10.93 7.21 -13.76
CA PRO A 406 -10.50 5.88 -13.31
C PRO A 406 -9.03 5.57 -13.58
N ASP A 407 -8.36 6.28 -14.50
CA ASP A 407 -6.96 6.05 -14.80
C ASP A 407 -6.02 6.61 -13.72
N GLN A 408 -6.53 7.51 -12.88
CA GLN A 408 -5.81 8.05 -11.73
C GLN A 408 -6.12 7.32 -10.42
N ASN A 409 -7.11 6.42 -10.41
CA ASN A 409 -7.36 5.50 -9.32
C ASN A 409 -6.44 4.29 -9.51
N ILE A 410 -5.28 4.35 -8.87
CA ILE A 410 -4.19 3.38 -8.94
C ILE A 410 -4.35 2.32 -7.84
N ASN A 411 -4.86 2.71 -6.67
CA ASN A 411 -5.15 1.82 -5.54
C ASN A 411 -6.65 1.84 -5.21
N SER A 412 -7.33 0.69 -5.25
CA SER A 412 -8.78 0.59 -4.94
C SER A 412 -9.08 0.46 -3.44
N GLU A 413 -8.08 0.13 -2.63
CA GLU A 413 -8.27 -0.09 -1.19
C GLU A 413 -7.99 1.18 -0.38
N THR A 414 -7.39 2.21 -1.00
CA THR A 414 -7.18 3.53 -0.40
C THR A 414 -7.68 4.66 -1.29
N ARG A 415 -7.65 5.88 -0.76
CA ARG A 415 -7.94 7.10 -1.52
C ARG A 415 -6.67 7.58 -2.21
N ASP A 416 -6.71 7.67 -3.53
CA ASP A 416 -5.60 8.23 -4.30
C ASP A 416 -5.52 9.76 -4.22
N HIS A 417 -4.31 10.28 -4.27
CA HIS A 417 -4.02 11.72 -4.28
C HIS A 417 -3.29 12.11 -5.57
N LEU A 418 -3.77 13.17 -6.22
CA LEU A 418 -3.11 13.76 -7.39
C LEU A 418 -2.04 14.75 -6.94
N ASP A 419 -1.01 14.25 -6.27
CA ASP A 419 0.03 15.10 -5.69
C ASP A 419 1.00 15.64 -6.73
N ALA A 420 1.44 16.89 -6.54
CA ALA A 420 2.40 17.52 -7.44
C ALA A 420 3.78 16.85 -7.41
N PHE A 421 4.08 16.16 -6.32
CA PHE A 421 5.30 15.40 -6.10
C PHE A 421 5.17 13.90 -6.42
N SER A 422 4.03 13.45 -6.95
CA SER A 422 3.86 12.11 -7.52
C SER A 422 4.29 12.08 -9.00
N ASP A 423 5.05 11.06 -9.39
CA ASP A 423 5.57 10.87 -10.75
C ASP A 423 4.57 10.23 -11.71
N THR A 424 3.48 9.66 -11.19
CA THR A 424 2.40 9.03 -11.97
C THR A 424 1.13 9.89 -12.07
N ALA A 425 0.94 10.84 -11.15
CA ALA A 425 -0.25 11.71 -11.14
C ALA A 425 -0.30 12.64 -12.36
N THR A 426 -1.49 12.90 -12.88
CA THR A 426 -1.77 13.95 -13.87
C THR A 426 -2.54 15.07 -13.17
N LEU A 427 -2.13 16.33 -13.33
CA LEU A 427 -2.74 17.43 -12.57
C LEU A 427 -3.64 18.30 -13.43
N PRO A 428 -4.88 18.61 -12.99
CA PRO A 428 -5.59 19.76 -13.51
C PRO A 428 -4.75 21.02 -13.32
N THR A 429 -4.73 21.87 -14.34
CA THR A 429 -3.86 23.06 -14.36
C THR A 429 -4.61 24.28 -14.91
N LEU A 430 -4.48 25.42 -14.23
CA LEU A 430 -4.91 26.74 -14.69
C LEU A 430 -3.67 27.54 -15.08
N LYS A 431 -3.66 28.12 -16.29
CA LYS A 431 -2.58 28.99 -16.75
C LYS A 431 -3.11 30.37 -17.12
N ILE A 432 -2.48 31.41 -16.58
CA ILE A 432 -2.74 32.82 -16.89
C ILE A 432 -1.47 33.42 -17.49
N GLY A 433 -1.62 34.14 -18.61
CA GLY A 433 -0.47 34.71 -19.33
C GLY A 433 0.51 33.64 -19.84
N LYS A 434 1.80 33.94 -19.75
CA LYS A 434 2.91 33.13 -20.26
C LYS A 434 4.02 32.95 -19.21
N PRO A 435 3.74 32.31 -18.05
CA PRO A 435 4.79 31.96 -17.09
C PRO A 435 5.87 31.09 -17.72
N ILE A 436 7.09 31.20 -17.20
CA ILE A 436 8.19 30.27 -17.50
C ILE A 436 8.14 29.15 -16.47
N THR A 437 8.28 27.92 -16.94
CA THR A 437 8.16 26.68 -16.16
C THR A 437 9.28 25.72 -16.59
N LEU A 438 9.38 24.56 -15.94
CA LEU A 438 10.32 23.51 -16.33
C LEU A 438 9.86 22.67 -17.54
N GLY A 439 8.76 23.03 -18.20
CA GLY A 439 8.19 22.26 -19.33
C GLY A 439 9.10 22.09 -20.56
N LYS A 440 10.23 22.80 -20.63
CA LYS A 440 11.26 22.67 -21.68
C LYS A 440 12.64 22.30 -21.12
N ALA A 441 12.72 22.01 -19.83
CA ALA A 441 13.98 21.75 -19.17
C ALA A 441 14.62 20.44 -19.65
N SER A 442 15.95 20.41 -19.66
CA SER A 442 16.75 19.26 -20.08
C SER A 442 18.12 19.27 -19.40
N ASP A 443 18.96 18.29 -19.73
CA ASP A 443 20.38 18.23 -19.32
C ASP A 443 20.58 18.32 -17.80
N VAL A 444 19.71 17.63 -17.04
CA VAL A 444 19.77 17.61 -15.58
C VAL A 444 21.05 16.89 -15.13
N LYS A 445 21.70 17.40 -14.09
CA LYS A 445 22.89 16.81 -13.48
C LYS A 445 22.85 16.88 -11.96
N PHE A 446 23.34 15.82 -11.31
CA PHE A 446 23.61 15.79 -9.87
C PHE A 446 25.09 16.00 -9.58
N PHE A 447 25.40 16.64 -8.47
CA PHE A 447 26.75 16.91 -8.02
C PHE A 447 26.91 16.45 -6.57
N THR A 448 27.97 15.69 -6.32
CA THR A 448 28.26 15.16 -4.98
C THR A 448 28.50 16.29 -3.99
N LEU A 449 29.26 17.31 -4.38
CA LEU A 449 29.60 18.45 -3.54
C LEU A 449 29.10 19.78 -4.12
N SER A 450 28.69 20.68 -3.24
CA SER A 450 28.33 22.07 -3.51
C SER A 450 29.47 22.83 -4.21
N THR A 451 30.72 22.47 -3.91
CA THR A 451 31.93 23.05 -4.50
C THR A 451 32.38 22.43 -5.83
N ASP A 452 31.72 21.36 -6.30
CA ASP A 452 32.10 20.69 -7.55
C ASP A 452 31.96 21.63 -8.76
N GLY A 453 32.93 21.58 -9.67
CA GLY A 453 32.84 22.26 -10.96
C GLY A 453 31.64 21.76 -11.77
N LEU A 454 30.90 22.67 -12.42
CA LEU A 454 29.64 22.34 -13.12
C LEU A 454 29.81 21.41 -14.34
N ASN A 455 31.04 21.09 -14.72
CA ASN A 455 31.39 20.09 -15.73
C ASN A 455 31.54 18.67 -15.18
N LEU A 456 31.51 18.46 -13.85
CA LEU A 456 31.75 17.18 -13.18
C LEU A 456 30.48 16.43 -12.78
N GLY A 457 29.30 17.03 -12.94
CA GLY A 457 28.05 16.44 -12.50
C GLY A 457 27.63 15.22 -13.32
N ASP A 458 27.00 14.26 -12.64
CA ASP A 458 26.47 13.05 -13.24
C ASP A 458 25.16 13.34 -13.98
N PRO A 459 25.07 13.06 -15.29
CA PRO A 459 23.86 13.31 -16.06
C PRO A 459 22.76 12.33 -15.67
N VAL A 460 21.52 12.83 -15.67
CA VAL A 460 20.34 12.05 -15.33
C VAL A 460 19.26 12.21 -16.40
N ASN A 461 18.44 11.18 -16.59
CA ASN A 461 17.29 11.26 -17.49
C ASN A 461 16.21 12.15 -16.86
N SER A 462 15.53 12.93 -17.69
CA SER A 462 14.38 13.71 -17.26
C SER A 462 13.38 13.86 -18.37
N SER A 463 12.11 14.08 -18.01
CA SER A 463 11.03 14.27 -18.96
C SER A 463 9.90 15.10 -18.36
N VAL A 464 8.97 15.53 -19.20
CA VAL A 464 7.76 16.25 -18.80
C VAL A 464 6.56 15.42 -19.29
N PRO A 465 6.19 14.34 -18.57
CA PRO A 465 5.15 13.41 -19.01
C PRO A 465 3.79 14.09 -19.08
N ASP A 466 3.47 14.97 -18.11
CA ASP A 466 2.31 15.84 -18.15
C ASP A 466 2.68 17.25 -18.61
N SER A 467 2.55 17.50 -19.91
CA SER A 467 2.83 18.80 -20.51
C SER A 467 1.90 19.93 -20.06
N ASN A 468 0.71 19.62 -19.50
CA ASN A 468 -0.20 20.65 -18.99
C ASN A 468 0.32 21.22 -17.68
N SER A 469 0.70 20.37 -16.73
CA SER A 469 1.30 20.80 -15.46
C SER A 469 2.76 21.24 -15.60
N ALA A 470 3.44 20.88 -16.70
CA ALA A 470 4.81 21.31 -16.99
C ALA A 470 5.84 21.01 -15.87
N ARG A 471 5.62 19.90 -15.14
CA ARG A 471 6.51 19.42 -14.09
C ARG A 471 7.66 18.63 -14.72
N LEU A 472 8.88 18.84 -14.24
CA LEU A 472 10.03 18.06 -14.67
C LEU A 472 10.16 16.83 -13.78
N VAL A 473 10.03 15.65 -14.36
CA VAL A 473 10.22 14.36 -13.68
C VAL A 473 11.64 13.88 -13.96
N ILE A 474 12.42 13.70 -12.89
CA ILE A 474 13.83 13.29 -12.94
C ILE A 474 13.94 11.81 -12.57
N ASP A 475 14.50 10.98 -13.45
CA ASP A 475 14.68 9.54 -13.23
C ASP A 475 16.08 9.26 -12.68
N THR A 476 16.17 9.11 -11.35
CA THR A 476 17.44 8.91 -10.63
C THR A 476 18.01 7.49 -10.74
N SER A 477 17.33 6.55 -11.42
CA SER A 477 17.72 5.14 -11.48
C SER A 477 19.10 4.88 -12.11
N ILE A 478 19.61 5.81 -12.91
CA ILE A 478 20.92 5.73 -13.56
C ILE A 478 22.02 6.51 -12.83
N VAL A 479 21.67 7.27 -11.78
CA VAL A 479 22.63 8.04 -11.00
C VAL A 479 23.31 7.12 -9.99
N PRO A 480 24.64 7.15 -9.84
CA PRO A 480 25.32 6.31 -8.87
C PRO A 480 24.80 6.54 -7.44
N ASN A 481 24.58 5.45 -6.69
CA ASN A 481 24.23 5.55 -5.27
C ASN A 481 25.30 6.35 -4.52
N GLY A 482 24.87 7.31 -3.72
CA GLY A 482 25.77 8.23 -3.05
C GLY A 482 25.04 9.45 -2.51
N THR A 483 25.81 10.46 -2.13
CA THR A 483 25.27 11.73 -1.64
C THR A 483 25.33 12.79 -2.73
N PHE A 484 24.47 13.80 -2.63
CA PHE A 484 24.52 14.98 -3.47
C PHE A 484 24.21 16.24 -2.65
N GLU A 485 24.69 17.37 -3.16
CA GLU A 485 24.48 18.69 -2.58
C GLU A 485 23.92 19.70 -3.58
N LYS A 486 23.99 19.39 -4.88
CA LYS A 486 23.63 20.34 -5.93
C LYS A 486 23.05 19.65 -7.16
N ILE A 487 22.12 20.33 -7.81
CA ILE A 487 21.50 19.94 -9.09
C ILE A 487 21.66 21.09 -10.08
N SER A 488 21.89 20.79 -11.35
CA SER A 488 21.77 21.78 -12.43
C SER A 488 20.92 21.26 -13.57
N LEU A 489 20.35 22.19 -14.34
CA LEU A 489 19.60 21.88 -15.56
C LEU A 489 19.63 23.05 -16.55
N ASN A 490 19.40 22.75 -17.82
CA ASN A 490 19.11 23.72 -18.87
C ASN A 490 17.61 24.02 -18.86
N LEU A 491 17.20 25.29 -18.79
CA LEU A 491 15.78 25.64 -18.77
C LEU A 491 15.11 25.54 -20.16
N GLY A 492 15.89 25.38 -21.23
CA GLY A 492 15.37 25.31 -22.59
C GLY A 492 14.80 26.63 -23.12
N ILE A 493 15.21 27.75 -22.51
CA ILE A 493 14.80 29.11 -22.87
C ILE A 493 16.02 30.02 -23.07
N THR A 494 15.78 31.18 -23.68
CA THR A 494 16.79 32.23 -23.83
C THR A 494 16.64 33.31 -22.75
N ALA A 495 17.70 34.07 -22.53
CA ALA A 495 17.67 35.25 -21.65
C ALA A 495 16.58 36.25 -22.08
N ALA A 496 16.34 36.39 -23.38
CA ALA A 496 15.29 37.25 -23.92
C ALA A 496 13.88 36.75 -23.57
N ASP A 497 13.67 35.42 -23.56
CA ASP A 497 12.39 34.85 -23.11
C ASP A 497 12.16 35.18 -21.63
N LEU A 498 13.18 35.00 -20.79
CA LEU A 498 13.11 35.33 -19.36
C LEU A 498 12.87 36.83 -19.12
N GLN A 499 13.61 37.69 -19.80
CA GLN A 499 13.43 39.15 -19.72
C GLN A 499 12.04 39.60 -20.16
N SER A 500 11.43 38.91 -21.14
CA SER A 500 10.06 39.25 -21.59
C SER A 500 8.95 38.88 -20.60
N LEU A 501 9.27 37.99 -19.65
CA LEU A 501 8.37 37.62 -18.56
C LEU A 501 8.52 38.59 -17.38
N LEU A 502 9.76 38.93 -17.03
CA LEU A 502 10.08 39.69 -15.83
C LEU A 502 9.71 41.17 -16.02
N ILE A 503 9.19 41.78 -14.96
CA ILE A 503 8.90 43.21 -14.91
C ILE A 503 10.12 43.92 -14.33
N ASP A 504 10.74 44.81 -15.11
CA ASP A 504 11.89 45.63 -14.70
C ASP A 504 11.39 47.03 -14.33
N ASP A 505 11.19 47.27 -13.04
CA ASP A 505 10.65 48.51 -12.48
C ASP A 505 11.54 49.75 -12.70
N SER A 506 12.78 49.53 -13.19
CA SER A 506 13.68 50.62 -13.59
C SER A 506 13.36 51.20 -14.97
N LEU A 507 12.54 50.50 -15.76
CA LEU A 507 12.08 50.96 -17.06
C LEU A 507 10.86 51.89 -16.93
N PRO A 508 10.73 52.91 -17.79
CA PRO A 508 9.52 53.73 -17.84
C PRO A 508 8.29 52.87 -18.13
N ASP A 509 7.19 53.19 -17.47
CA ASP A 509 5.86 52.56 -17.70
C ASP A 509 5.82 51.05 -17.40
N SER A 510 6.78 50.52 -16.62
CA SER A 510 6.84 49.15 -16.12
C SER A 510 6.81 49.16 -14.58
N GLU A 511 5.76 48.61 -13.97
CA GLU A 511 5.58 48.59 -12.51
C GLU A 511 5.04 47.22 -12.08
N GLY A 512 5.75 46.49 -11.22
CA GLY A 512 5.32 45.15 -10.83
C GLY A 512 6.27 44.42 -9.91
N THR A 513 5.95 43.15 -9.65
CA THR A 513 6.74 42.24 -8.81
C THR A 513 6.93 40.92 -9.52
N ASN A 514 8.06 40.27 -9.26
CA ASN A 514 8.46 39.01 -9.87
C ASN A 514 8.59 37.94 -8.78
N TRP A 515 8.21 36.71 -9.10
CA TRP A 515 8.09 35.66 -8.09
C TRP A 515 8.59 34.33 -8.59
N LEU A 516 9.03 33.50 -7.66
CA LEU A 516 9.40 32.11 -7.86
C LEU A 516 8.43 31.21 -7.11
N ASN A 517 7.70 30.37 -7.85
CA ASN A 517 6.95 29.24 -7.31
C ASN A 517 7.80 27.98 -7.41
N TYR A 518 7.95 27.23 -6.33
CA TYR A 518 8.77 26.01 -6.34
C TYR A 518 8.14 24.86 -5.56
N ASP A 519 8.48 23.64 -5.97
CA ASP A 519 8.15 22.41 -5.28
C ASP A 519 9.26 21.36 -5.47
N PHE A 520 9.86 20.99 -4.35
CA PHE A 520 10.91 20.00 -4.18
C PHE A 520 10.48 18.91 -3.19
N ARG A 521 9.17 18.74 -2.93
CA ARG A 521 8.67 17.73 -1.99
C ARG A 521 9.11 16.32 -2.36
N SER A 522 9.23 15.96 -3.64
CA SER A 522 9.75 14.64 -4.03
C SER A 522 11.19 14.43 -3.53
N ILE A 523 12.06 15.42 -3.74
CA ILE A 523 13.45 15.41 -3.26
C ILE A 523 13.50 15.34 -1.73
N ALA A 524 12.59 16.03 -1.03
CA ALA A 524 12.52 15.99 0.42
C ALA A 524 12.11 14.60 0.94
N ASN A 525 11.06 14.02 0.34
CA ASN A 525 10.47 12.75 0.77
C ASN A 525 11.37 11.56 0.44
N ASP A 526 11.90 11.51 -0.78
CA ASP A 526 12.59 10.32 -1.30
C ASP A 526 14.12 10.46 -1.19
N LEU A 527 14.67 11.66 -1.40
CA LEU A 527 16.12 11.88 -1.39
C LEU A 527 16.67 12.44 -0.06
N GLY A 528 15.82 12.55 0.96
CA GLY A 528 16.22 12.82 2.35
C GLY A 528 16.61 14.27 2.69
N ILE A 529 16.34 15.24 1.82
CA ILE A 529 16.58 16.66 2.12
C ILE A 529 15.47 17.19 3.04
N SER A 530 15.80 17.44 4.31
CA SER A 530 14.83 17.88 5.32
C SER A 530 14.90 19.37 5.66
N ASP A 531 15.96 20.07 5.25
CA ASP A 531 16.15 21.50 5.46
C ASP A 531 16.57 22.19 4.16
N PHE A 532 15.82 23.22 3.79
CA PHE A 532 16.06 24.03 2.59
C PHE A 532 16.61 25.41 2.94
N SER A 533 16.85 25.70 4.22
CA SER A 533 17.32 27.00 4.67
C SER A 533 18.73 27.36 4.18
N ASP A 534 19.56 26.39 3.80
CA ASP A 534 20.86 26.64 3.16
C ASP A 534 20.82 26.51 1.62
N THR A 535 19.63 26.43 1.04
CA THR A 535 19.47 26.32 -0.40
C THR A 535 19.65 27.68 -1.07
N THR A 536 20.41 27.70 -2.17
CA THR A 536 20.51 28.85 -3.08
C THR A 536 20.11 28.43 -4.49
N ILE A 537 19.55 29.38 -5.24
CA ILE A 537 19.19 29.17 -6.64
C ILE A 537 19.90 30.23 -7.50
N GLU A 538 20.63 29.76 -8.49
CA GLU A 538 21.42 30.58 -9.41
C GLU A 538 21.04 30.32 -10.87
N LEU A 539 20.95 31.40 -11.65
CA LEU A 539 20.80 31.37 -13.09
C LEU A 539 22.12 31.68 -13.77
N SER A 540 22.57 30.81 -14.67
CA SER A 540 23.71 31.08 -15.57
C SER A 540 23.23 31.42 -16.98
N PHE A 541 23.97 32.28 -17.68
CA PHE A 541 23.59 32.82 -18.98
C PHE A 541 24.66 32.54 -20.05
N GLY A 542 24.22 32.06 -21.21
CA GLY A 542 25.06 31.66 -22.33
C GLY A 542 25.61 30.23 -22.17
N SER A 543 26.30 29.97 -21.06
CA SER A 543 26.79 28.66 -20.67
C SER A 543 26.65 28.42 -19.16
N LEU A 544 26.45 27.16 -18.76
CA LEU A 544 26.36 26.75 -17.37
C LEU A 544 27.60 27.24 -16.56
N GLY A 545 27.37 27.96 -15.47
CA GLY A 545 28.41 28.57 -14.62
C GLY A 545 28.97 29.91 -15.09
N SER A 546 28.43 30.49 -16.16
CA SER A 546 28.90 31.76 -16.72
C SER A 546 27.88 32.89 -16.51
N SER A 547 28.39 34.10 -16.28
CA SER A 547 27.57 35.32 -16.17
C SER A 547 26.42 35.21 -15.16
N SER A 548 26.63 34.45 -14.09
CA SER A 548 25.57 34.05 -13.17
C SER A 548 24.89 35.20 -12.43
N VAL A 549 23.64 34.97 -12.05
CA VAL A 549 22.83 35.80 -11.14
C VAL A 549 22.22 34.85 -10.12
N LYS A 550 22.51 35.06 -8.84
CA LYS A 550 21.84 34.33 -7.77
C LYS A 550 20.50 35.03 -7.53
N ILE A 551 19.41 34.28 -7.57
CA ILE A 551 18.03 34.80 -7.49
C ILE A 551 17.32 34.37 -6.20
N VAL A 552 17.97 33.53 -5.41
CA VAL A 552 17.51 33.03 -4.12
C VAL A 552 18.74 32.84 -3.24
N ASP A 553 18.73 33.48 -2.09
CA ASP A 553 19.78 33.40 -1.08
C ASP A 553 19.50 32.34 -0.01
N SER A 554 20.58 31.93 0.66
CA SER A 554 20.50 31.05 1.84
C SER A 554 19.66 31.75 2.89
N GLY A 555 18.59 31.08 3.32
CA GLY A 555 17.59 31.57 4.25
C GLY A 555 16.25 31.91 3.60
N ASP A 556 16.16 32.07 2.28
CA ASP A 556 14.89 32.45 1.65
C ASP A 556 13.90 31.29 1.58
N LEU A 557 14.40 30.08 1.33
CA LEU A 557 13.62 28.85 1.32
C LEU A 557 13.42 28.37 2.75
N LYS A 558 12.15 28.24 3.16
CA LYS A 558 11.77 27.78 4.51
C LYS A 558 11.25 26.33 4.53
N SER A 559 10.94 25.78 3.37
CA SER A 559 10.32 24.47 3.18
C SER A 559 10.66 23.94 1.79
N SER A 560 10.26 22.69 1.50
CA SER A 560 10.44 22.06 0.20
C SER A 560 9.52 22.62 -0.90
N LYS A 561 8.45 23.33 -0.53
CA LYS A 561 7.52 24.00 -1.45
C LYS A 561 7.27 25.43 -0.96
N GLY A 562 7.10 26.37 -1.88
CA GLY A 562 6.82 27.75 -1.52
C GLY A 562 6.66 28.70 -2.70
N PHE A 563 6.36 29.95 -2.35
CA PHE A 563 6.16 31.04 -3.28
C PHE A 563 6.85 32.29 -2.71
N ILE A 564 7.92 32.74 -3.37
CA ILE A 564 8.80 33.81 -2.88
C ILE A 564 8.94 34.92 -3.91
N GLU A 565 9.16 36.13 -3.44
CA GLU A 565 9.42 37.30 -4.28
C GLU A 565 10.89 37.31 -4.70
N LEU A 566 11.17 37.75 -5.92
CA LEU A 566 12.52 37.96 -6.44
C LEU A 566 12.92 39.42 -6.25
N ASP A 567 14.16 39.67 -5.84
CA ASP A 567 14.66 41.03 -5.63
C ASP A 567 14.82 41.80 -6.95
N ASP A 568 14.39 43.06 -6.97
CA ASP A 568 14.52 43.93 -8.16
C ASP A 568 15.97 44.05 -8.64
N SER A 569 16.95 43.99 -7.72
CA SER A 569 18.38 44.00 -8.08
C SER A 569 18.81 42.80 -8.92
N ASP A 570 18.16 41.65 -8.74
CA ASP A 570 18.42 40.46 -9.54
C ASP A 570 17.80 40.60 -10.93
N ILE A 571 16.60 41.18 -11.00
CA ILE A 571 15.93 41.51 -12.27
C ILE A 571 16.78 42.47 -13.12
N LEU A 572 17.27 43.55 -12.50
CA LEU A 572 18.23 44.49 -13.07
C LEU A 572 19.52 43.80 -13.54
N SER A 573 20.00 42.80 -12.79
CA SER A 573 21.18 42.03 -13.19
C SER A 573 20.89 41.15 -14.41
N ILE A 574 19.71 40.55 -14.49
CA ILE A 574 19.24 39.70 -15.59
C ILE A 574 19.01 40.48 -16.88
N SER A 575 18.56 41.75 -16.82
CA SER A 575 18.24 42.56 -18.01
C SER A 575 19.43 42.79 -18.95
N SER A 576 20.66 42.69 -18.44
CA SER A 576 21.90 42.81 -19.21
C SER A 576 22.43 41.50 -19.82
N LYS A 577 21.79 40.36 -19.53
CA LYS A 577 22.29 39.02 -19.89
C LYS A 577 21.83 38.59 -21.28
N SER A 578 22.51 37.58 -21.84
CA SER A 578 22.20 37.03 -23.17
C SER A 578 22.54 35.53 -23.26
N GLY A 579 21.97 34.84 -24.25
CA GLY A 579 22.20 33.41 -24.50
C GLY A 579 21.20 32.50 -23.80
N ASN A 580 21.52 31.21 -23.70
CA ASN A 580 20.66 30.21 -23.05
C ASN A 580 20.68 30.36 -21.53
N VAL A 581 19.59 30.02 -20.86
CA VAL A 581 19.48 30.07 -19.39
C VAL A 581 19.63 28.68 -18.80
N PHE A 582 20.52 28.57 -17.82
CA PHE A 582 20.72 27.37 -17.00
C PHE A 582 20.39 27.69 -15.56
N LEU A 583 19.92 26.69 -14.83
CA LEU A 583 19.55 26.76 -13.44
C LEU A 583 20.49 25.87 -12.62
N VAL A 584 20.92 26.36 -11.47
CA VAL A 584 21.69 25.61 -10.47
C VAL A 584 20.98 25.77 -9.13
N ILE A 585 20.59 24.65 -8.53
CA ILE A 585 20.04 24.57 -7.17
C ILE A 585 21.12 23.94 -6.31
N ASN A 586 21.64 24.71 -5.34
CA ASN A 586 22.64 24.23 -4.39
C ASN A 586 22.00 24.15 -3.01
N PHE A 587 21.82 22.95 -2.49
CA PHE A 587 21.14 22.66 -1.22
C PHE A 587 22.06 22.85 0.01
N ASP A 588 23.38 22.95 -0.18
CA ASP A 588 24.37 23.24 0.87
C ASP A 588 25.27 24.40 0.44
N ALA A 589 24.71 25.62 0.38
CA ALA A 589 25.44 26.79 -0.07
C ALA A 589 26.62 27.16 0.84
N SER A 590 26.52 26.85 2.13
CA SER A 590 27.58 27.14 3.10
C SER A 590 28.69 26.09 3.12
N ASN A 591 28.49 24.93 2.47
CA ASN A 591 29.40 23.79 2.45
C ASN A 591 29.82 23.42 3.89
N ASN A 592 28.83 23.39 4.78
CA ASN A 592 29.04 23.15 6.21
C ASN A 592 28.69 21.72 6.62
N SER A 593 28.00 20.99 5.74
CA SER A 593 27.60 19.62 5.92
C SER A 593 28.37 18.75 4.93
N ALA A 594 28.52 17.47 5.26
CA ALA A 594 29.21 16.53 4.37
C ALA A 594 28.27 15.91 3.32
N SER A 595 26.96 16.12 3.48
CA SER A 595 25.88 15.63 2.62
C SER A 595 24.54 16.21 3.07
N VAL A 596 23.69 16.61 2.13
CA VAL A 596 22.31 17.06 2.41
C VAL A 596 21.25 16.17 1.77
N GLY A 597 21.53 15.55 0.62
CA GLY A 597 20.67 14.57 -0.02
C GLY A 597 21.39 13.24 -0.30
N THR A 598 20.62 12.16 -0.43
CA THR A 598 21.11 10.80 -0.72
C THR A 598 20.34 10.19 -1.89
N ILE A 599 21.07 9.56 -2.81
CA ILE A 599 20.52 8.71 -3.86
C ILE A 599 20.81 7.26 -3.45
N SER A 600 19.74 6.51 -3.20
CA SER A 600 19.80 5.11 -2.81
C SER A 600 19.32 4.21 -3.96
N SER A 601 18.91 2.98 -3.66
CA SER A 601 18.13 2.16 -4.61
C SER A 601 16.68 2.66 -4.70
N GLU A 602 16.51 3.97 -4.97
CA GLU A 602 15.23 4.64 -5.12
C GLU A 602 14.40 3.94 -6.21
N LYS A 603 13.10 3.77 -5.94
CA LYS A 603 12.14 3.15 -6.89
C LYS A 603 11.27 4.18 -7.62
N LYS A 604 11.26 5.45 -7.18
CA LYS A 604 10.38 6.51 -7.68
C LYS A 604 11.17 7.63 -8.37
N SER A 605 10.63 8.14 -9.48
CA SER A 605 11.17 9.33 -10.13
C SER A 605 10.85 10.58 -9.30
N GLN A 606 11.52 11.68 -9.60
CA GLN A 606 11.52 12.88 -8.77
C GLN A 606 10.91 14.08 -9.51
N PRO A 607 9.59 14.34 -9.39
CA PRO A 607 8.95 15.54 -9.92
C PRO A 607 9.39 16.80 -9.18
N ILE A 608 9.87 17.79 -9.93
CA ILE A 608 10.16 19.13 -9.41
C ILE A 608 9.42 20.22 -10.18
N ILE A 609 9.13 21.31 -9.47
CA ILE A 609 8.53 22.52 -10.02
C ILE A 609 9.44 23.70 -9.69
N LEU A 610 9.66 24.55 -10.69
CA LEU A 610 10.22 25.88 -10.54
C LEU A 610 9.63 26.76 -11.64
N ASP A 611 8.78 27.70 -11.25
CA ASP A 611 8.09 28.59 -12.17
C ASP A 611 8.39 30.05 -11.84
N PHE A 612 8.63 30.86 -12.87
CA PHE A 612 8.76 32.30 -12.76
C PHE A 612 7.42 32.96 -13.06
N PHE A 613 6.92 33.76 -12.12
CA PHE A 613 5.69 34.53 -12.25
C PHE A 613 5.98 36.03 -12.27
N SER A 614 5.07 36.79 -12.85
CA SER A 614 5.08 38.26 -12.78
C SER A 614 3.67 38.84 -12.68
N PHE A 615 3.53 39.86 -11.83
CA PHE A 615 2.28 40.58 -11.57
C PHE A 615 2.54 42.08 -11.59
N GLY A 616 1.78 42.83 -12.37
CA GLY A 616 1.99 44.28 -12.47
C GLY A 616 1.32 44.93 -13.66
N LEU A 617 1.94 46.00 -14.14
CA LEU A 617 1.54 46.83 -15.26
C LEU A 617 2.74 47.01 -16.18
N ASP A 618 2.54 46.82 -17.48
CA ASP A 618 3.52 47.11 -18.52
C ASP A 618 2.83 47.90 -19.63
N ASP A 619 3.28 49.12 -19.93
CA ASP A 619 2.63 50.04 -20.86
C ASP A 619 1.12 50.27 -20.54
N SER A 620 0.76 50.29 -19.25
CA SER A 620 -0.64 50.35 -18.74
C SER A 620 -1.50 49.10 -19.00
N ASP A 621 -0.92 48.02 -19.53
CA ASP A 621 -1.57 46.72 -19.66
C ASP A 621 -1.30 45.83 -18.45
N ASP A 622 -2.33 45.14 -17.95
CA ASP A 622 -2.20 44.27 -16.79
C ASP A 622 -1.32 43.05 -17.13
N VAL A 623 -0.26 42.84 -16.35
CA VAL A 623 0.61 41.66 -16.43
C VAL A 623 0.21 40.66 -15.34
N ASN A 624 -0.09 39.44 -15.76
CA ASN A 624 -0.27 38.29 -14.88
C ASN A 624 0.20 37.04 -15.62
N ASN A 625 1.38 36.57 -15.25
CA ASN A 625 1.97 35.35 -15.79
C ASN A 625 2.11 34.35 -14.65
N ALA A 626 1.20 33.36 -14.59
CA ALA A 626 1.16 32.38 -13.51
C ALA A 626 0.58 31.03 -13.97
N ILE A 627 0.98 29.97 -13.29
CA ILE A 627 0.44 28.61 -13.46
C ILE A 627 0.02 28.06 -12.10
N TYR A 628 -1.13 27.41 -12.04
CA TYR A 628 -1.71 26.84 -10.83
C TYR A 628 -2.02 25.36 -11.06
N ARG A 629 -1.64 24.50 -10.13
CA ARG A 629 -1.77 23.03 -10.20
C ARG A 629 -2.63 22.56 -9.03
N PHE A 630 -3.64 21.75 -9.33
CA PHE A 630 -4.61 21.29 -8.35
C PHE A 630 -4.21 19.91 -7.84
N GLU A 631 -3.94 19.81 -6.55
CA GLU A 631 -3.66 18.54 -5.87
C GLU A 631 -5.00 17.95 -5.38
N LEU A 632 -5.72 17.24 -6.25
CA LEU A 632 -7.05 16.71 -5.91
C LEU A 632 -6.94 15.40 -5.12
N GLU A 633 -7.91 15.12 -4.25
CA GLU A 633 -8.00 13.91 -3.44
C GLU A 633 -9.24 13.10 -3.81
N GLU A 634 -9.13 11.76 -3.83
CA GLU A 634 -10.27 10.89 -4.09
C GLU A 634 -11.34 11.00 -2.99
N THR A 635 -12.61 11.05 -3.37
CA THR A 635 -13.73 11.30 -2.44
C THR A 635 -14.05 10.13 -1.53
N SER A 636 -13.76 8.91 -1.95
CA SER A 636 -13.77 7.66 -1.17
C SER A 636 -12.95 6.60 -1.88
N ASP A 637 -12.57 5.53 -1.17
CA ASP A 637 -11.87 4.38 -1.76
C ASP A 637 -12.61 3.88 -3.00
N ASP A 638 -11.86 3.62 -4.06
CA ASP A 638 -12.32 3.16 -5.36
C ASP A 638 -13.41 4.03 -6.06
N SER A 639 -13.55 5.32 -5.71
CA SER A 639 -14.59 6.19 -6.30
C SER A 639 -14.26 6.69 -7.71
N SER A 640 -12.98 6.67 -8.09
CA SER A 640 -12.43 7.32 -9.28
C SER A 640 -12.79 8.81 -9.41
N THR A 641 -13.27 9.43 -8.33
CA THR A 641 -13.78 10.80 -8.29
C THR A 641 -12.92 11.59 -7.32
N PHE A 642 -12.21 12.59 -7.82
CA PHE A 642 -11.29 13.45 -7.09
C PHE A 642 -11.88 14.84 -6.91
N ASP A 643 -11.69 15.45 -5.74
CA ASP A 643 -12.11 16.82 -5.49
C ASP A 643 -11.04 17.68 -4.79
N GLY A 644 -11.31 18.98 -4.84
CA GLY A 644 -10.48 20.05 -4.30
C GLY A 644 -11.26 21.36 -4.43
N THR A 645 -10.63 22.49 -4.16
CA THR A 645 -11.29 23.80 -4.26
C THR A 645 -10.44 24.85 -4.95
N LEU A 646 -11.13 25.88 -5.44
CA LEU A 646 -10.50 27.09 -5.93
C LEU A 646 -11.12 28.35 -5.35
N GLU A 647 -10.28 29.36 -5.17
CA GLU A 647 -10.66 30.71 -4.77
C GLU A 647 -9.88 31.73 -5.61
N TYR A 648 -10.49 32.89 -5.91
CA TYR A 648 -9.78 33.97 -6.56
C TYR A 648 -9.95 35.32 -5.88
N SER A 649 -8.90 36.12 -5.96
CA SER A 649 -8.88 37.52 -5.55
C SER A 649 -8.73 38.42 -6.77
N ILE A 650 -9.39 39.58 -6.75
CA ILE A 650 -9.23 40.58 -7.81
C ILE A 650 -8.12 41.55 -7.40
N ALA A 651 -7.12 41.68 -8.26
CA ALA A 651 -6.15 42.75 -8.19
C ALA A 651 -6.66 43.97 -8.98
N ASN A 652 -6.54 45.14 -8.36
CA ASN A 652 -6.74 46.45 -8.95
C ASN A 652 -5.44 47.26 -8.85
N GLN A 653 -5.45 48.50 -9.34
CA GLN A 653 -4.27 49.38 -9.35
C GLN A 653 -3.69 49.67 -7.95
N LEU A 654 -4.40 49.39 -6.86
CA LEU A 654 -3.93 49.63 -5.49
C LEU A 654 -3.21 48.43 -4.87
N ASN A 655 -3.49 47.20 -5.31
CA ASN A 655 -2.96 45.98 -4.70
C ASN A 655 -2.24 45.05 -5.67
N ILE A 656 -2.19 45.35 -6.97
CA ILE A 656 -1.38 44.58 -7.96
C ILE A 656 0.13 44.71 -7.72
N LEU A 657 0.54 45.70 -6.93
CA LEU A 657 1.93 45.93 -6.50
C LEU A 657 2.17 45.58 -5.02
N ASP A 658 1.15 45.05 -4.32
CA ASP A 658 1.26 44.70 -2.90
C ASP A 658 1.75 43.25 -2.75
N SER A 659 3.03 43.09 -2.43
CA SER A 659 3.66 41.79 -2.20
C SER A 659 2.95 40.97 -1.13
N THR A 660 2.38 41.61 -0.09
CA THR A 660 1.64 40.89 0.97
C THR A 660 0.35 40.30 0.43
N PHE A 661 -0.33 40.99 -0.49
CA PHE A 661 -1.51 40.48 -1.16
C PHE A 661 -1.17 39.35 -2.14
N ILE A 662 -0.08 39.50 -2.91
CA ILE A 662 0.36 38.49 -3.89
C ILE A 662 0.82 37.20 -3.20
N GLN A 663 1.51 37.29 -2.06
CA GLN A 663 1.90 36.13 -1.23
C GLN A 663 0.71 35.29 -0.75
N THR A 664 -0.53 35.79 -0.81
CA THR A 664 -1.71 35.02 -0.41
C THR A 664 -2.16 33.96 -1.41
N ILE A 665 -1.57 33.91 -2.61
CA ILE A 665 -1.89 32.86 -3.59
C ILE A 665 -1.38 31.50 -3.11
N ARG A 666 -2.03 30.44 -3.60
CA ARG A 666 -1.62 29.05 -3.38
C ARG A 666 -1.49 28.40 -4.75
N PRO A 667 -0.30 28.43 -5.37
CA PRO A 667 -0.10 27.99 -6.75
C PRO A 667 -0.20 26.47 -6.94
N ILE A 668 0.11 25.70 -5.91
CA ILE A 668 0.05 24.25 -5.90
C ILE A 668 -0.65 23.91 -4.60
N ASP A 669 -1.84 23.33 -4.64
CA ASP A 669 -2.66 23.07 -3.44
C ASP A 669 -3.90 22.24 -3.82
N ASP A 670 -4.53 21.61 -2.83
CA ASP A 670 -5.90 21.10 -2.92
C ASP A 670 -6.94 22.23 -2.79
N GLU A 671 -6.55 23.39 -2.25
CA GLU A 671 -7.36 24.61 -2.17
C GLU A 671 -6.74 25.81 -2.92
N VAL A 672 -6.47 25.65 -4.23
CA VAL A 672 -5.81 26.64 -5.06
C VAL A 672 -6.40 28.05 -4.91
N LYS A 673 -5.52 29.03 -4.70
CA LYS A 673 -5.90 30.45 -4.65
C LYS A 673 -5.09 31.24 -5.67
N PHE A 674 -5.76 32.05 -6.48
CA PHE A 674 -5.12 32.81 -7.55
C PHE A 674 -5.61 34.26 -7.66
N ILE A 675 -4.87 35.06 -8.43
CA ILE A 675 -5.17 36.47 -8.66
C ILE A 675 -5.64 36.69 -10.09
N LEU A 676 -6.62 37.57 -10.27
CA LEU A 676 -7.11 38.05 -11.56
C LEU A 676 -7.00 39.57 -11.65
N THR A 677 -6.64 40.08 -12.83
CA THR A 677 -6.54 41.52 -13.12
C THR A 677 -7.74 42.01 -13.94
N ASN A 678 -8.05 43.31 -13.85
CA ASN A 678 -9.28 43.91 -14.38
C ASN A 678 -9.41 43.90 -15.92
N ARG A 679 -8.33 43.66 -16.68
CA ARG A 679 -8.34 43.62 -18.17
C ARG A 679 -8.22 42.21 -18.78
N LEU A 680 -8.08 41.16 -17.97
CA LEU A 680 -8.17 39.76 -18.44
C LEU A 680 -9.63 39.28 -18.63
N VAL A 681 -10.60 40.16 -18.37
CA VAL A 681 -11.99 39.82 -18.04
C VAL A 681 -12.96 40.04 -19.20
N ASP A 682 -12.50 40.67 -20.28
CA ASP A 682 -13.42 41.21 -21.27
C ASP A 682 -14.12 40.09 -22.06
N GLU A 683 -13.50 38.91 -22.28
CA GLU A 683 -14.14 37.78 -23.01
C GLU A 683 -13.72 36.32 -22.64
N LYS A 684 -12.82 36.07 -21.66
CA LYS A 684 -12.13 34.75 -21.58
C LYS A 684 -12.34 33.85 -20.35
N GLY A 685 -13.04 34.25 -19.29
CA GLY A 685 -13.25 33.37 -18.11
C GLY A 685 -11.94 32.74 -17.58
N ILE A 686 -12.05 31.77 -16.66
CA ILE A 686 -10.89 30.94 -16.28
C ILE A 686 -11.00 29.59 -16.98
N SER A 687 -9.86 29.04 -17.45
CA SER A 687 -9.81 27.73 -18.10
C SER A 687 -8.88 26.81 -17.35
N ILE A 688 -9.41 25.73 -16.80
CA ILE A 688 -8.62 24.65 -16.20
C ILE A 688 -8.55 23.53 -17.23
N SER A 689 -7.36 22.97 -17.44
CA SER A 689 -7.10 21.91 -18.42
C SER A 689 -6.50 20.67 -17.76
N TYR A 690 -6.79 19.49 -18.31
CA TYR A 690 -6.36 18.18 -17.82
C TYR A 690 -6.00 17.27 -19.01
N SER A 691 -4.86 16.58 -18.95
CA SER A 691 -4.35 15.74 -20.06
C SER A 691 -4.71 14.26 -19.85
N ASP A 692 -5.94 13.90 -20.20
CA ASP A 692 -6.44 12.52 -20.03
C ASP A 692 -5.85 11.55 -21.06
N ILE A 693 -5.58 10.30 -20.66
CA ILE A 693 -5.31 9.20 -21.59
C ILE A 693 -6.66 8.54 -21.92
N ILE A 694 -7.27 8.92 -23.04
CA ILE A 694 -8.61 8.39 -23.37
C ILE A 694 -8.59 6.87 -23.63
N GLU A 695 -9.77 6.23 -23.68
CA GLU A 695 -9.93 4.78 -23.90
C GLU A 695 -9.14 4.25 -25.10
N THR A 696 -8.84 5.07 -26.11
CA THR A 696 -8.03 4.67 -27.27
C THR A 696 -6.52 4.64 -27.04
N GLY A 697 -6.04 5.09 -25.87
CA GLY A 697 -4.63 5.20 -25.48
C GLY A 697 -3.93 6.50 -25.94
N ASN A 698 -4.68 7.47 -26.47
CA ASN A 698 -4.13 8.77 -26.87
C ASN A 698 -4.29 9.80 -25.75
N VAL A 699 -3.29 10.66 -25.55
CA VAL A 699 -3.45 11.82 -24.65
C VAL A 699 -4.34 12.86 -25.32
N THR A 700 -5.45 13.22 -24.66
CA THR A 700 -6.38 14.25 -25.13
C THR A 700 -6.60 15.30 -24.04
N PRO A 701 -6.25 16.57 -24.27
CA PRO A 701 -6.54 17.61 -23.30
C PRO A 701 -8.04 17.86 -23.22
N THR A 702 -8.59 17.82 -22.02
CA THR A 702 -9.94 18.28 -21.68
C THR A 702 -9.85 19.60 -20.93
N SER A 703 -10.85 20.47 -21.07
CA SER A 703 -10.87 21.76 -20.37
C SER A 703 -12.27 22.19 -19.99
N THR A 704 -12.40 22.90 -18.87
CA THR A 704 -13.62 23.61 -18.48
C THR A 704 -13.37 25.10 -18.49
N LYS A 705 -14.40 25.89 -18.78
CA LYS A 705 -14.35 27.34 -18.77
C LYS A 705 -15.48 27.89 -17.91
N SER A 706 -15.15 28.69 -16.90
CA SER A 706 -16.15 29.32 -16.02
C SER A 706 -16.11 30.85 -16.11
N PRO A 707 -17.28 31.51 -16.20
CA PRO A 707 -17.37 32.97 -16.18
C PRO A 707 -17.14 33.52 -14.76
N ILE A 708 -16.50 34.69 -14.68
CA ILE A 708 -16.13 35.38 -13.43
C ILE A 708 -16.79 36.78 -13.40
N TYR A 709 -17.16 37.27 -12.21
CA TYR A 709 -17.55 38.69 -12.02
C TYR A 709 -16.39 39.49 -11.43
N THR A 710 -16.17 40.70 -11.95
CA THR A 710 -15.14 41.64 -11.45
C THR A 710 -15.67 42.96 -10.91
N ASN A 711 -16.99 43.19 -11.00
CA ASN A 711 -17.61 44.45 -10.60
C ASN A 711 -17.84 44.50 -9.08
N SER A 712 -17.09 45.36 -8.39
CA SER A 712 -17.41 45.80 -7.04
C SER A 712 -18.49 46.90 -7.06
N GLY A 713 -19.76 46.47 -7.14
CA GLY A 713 -20.92 47.30 -6.79
C GLY A 713 -21.38 48.30 -7.86
N VAL A 714 -22.69 48.29 -8.14
CA VAL A 714 -23.37 49.38 -8.87
C VAL A 714 -23.85 50.39 -7.84
N LEU A 715 -23.24 51.59 -7.81
CA LEU A 715 -23.82 52.75 -7.15
C LEU A 715 -25.06 53.19 -7.95
N THR A 716 -26.24 52.91 -7.42
CA THR A 716 -27.48 53.53 -7.90
C THR A 716 -27.72 54.81 -7.09
N SER A 717 -27.50 55.97 -7.71
CA SER A 717 -28.03 57.23 -7.19
C SER A 717 -29.52 57.31 -7.56
N ASN A 718 -30.38 57.50 -6.56
CA ASN A 718 -31.75 57.96 -6.77
C ASN A 718 -31.77 59.44 -7.19
#